data_AF-A0AAW6GEZ9-F1
#
_entry.id   AF-A0AAW6GEZ9-F1
#
_cell.length_a   1.000
_cell.length_b   1.000
_cell.length_c   1.000
_cell.angle_alpha   90.00
_cell.angle_beta   90.00
_cell.angle_gamma   90.00
#
_symmetry.space_group_name_H-M   'P 1'
#
loop_
_entity.id
_entity.type
_entity.pdbx_description
1 polymer ?
#
loop_
_entity_poly.entity_id
_entity_poly.type
_entity_poly.pdbx_seq_one_letter_code
_entity_poly.pdbx_strand_id
1 'polypeptide(L)'
;MVSKSIIEKLREIYQSLPKVELVDKGDGWVNQYDFLRAVGKVGINYKNLGYDHFYEFLTDSGLFSFWTDFSGEKPIRYVIEKAKPKSHEEQRRPQYNRAATQYVDSEEVVKIKRRLRLENNQFIGQFAPQRNEGWFTITDIRNTDFTKIEDKERGIKNLSISFRSNKEFNRYAYYKFTWVLLETDPLKFGIDLHEEITPIYPKDIVSSLYEGIMRYPAGAAKKIARSLDTLKKQLTQSGKEVFIYELLQNANDYPRRTKIDGKIQPLPVDVEFHITENYLTFEHTGEYFNPKNIAAICDINDGEKSDNTEAIGYKGIGFKTVFLDNDYVLLNTGNYTFRFDKSATDVINTPWQILPIWTGHNEIDNEIKSVFRQHPNEEFRVKFALQPRDNEILTDEDRDDNYIDLFTDVFESERVILFIPNIKKVSIFIDGQDEPIVREKDNKDWCVSDSLVDDIPEDITDKINDVLENPDSLRSDGYEKIPEKYMNFRKTAVKFACKKAERKLMPVDDAILYCYLPAKRADWGFNFLMNTDMVPNGQRDDIEDIELNHVIARIAGKQFFYWIKQLIESKKYDLDSIFALIPDFDECKKRRVYKTFIEEFQEEFEKFIKEEPFVPCVDKDGEQTFECIDNIINDMTGMTANGVISDEDFIILLCCFPNNWKIFVIY
;
A
#
# COMPACT_ATOMS: atom_id res chain seq x y z
N MET A 1 -14.22 -24.92 -38.58
CA MET A 1 -15.46 -24.14 -38.81
C MET A 1 -16.57 -25.06 -39.32
N VAL A 2 -17.71 -25.09 -38.63
CA VAL A 2 -18.89 -25.90 -38.99
C VAL A 2 -19.60 -25.27 -40.21
N SER A 3 -19.96 -26.06 -41.23
CA SER A 3 -20.58 -25.52 -42.46
C SER A 3 -22.00 -25.02 -42.21
N LYS A 4 -22.45 -24.01 -42.99
CA LYS A 4 -23.82 -23.45 -42.88
C LYS A 4 -24.93 -24.51 -43.00
N SER A 5 -24.74 -25.51 -43.86
CA SER A 5 -25.69 -26.63 -44.02
C SER A 5 -25.78 -27.51 -42.77
N ILE A 6 -24.67 -27.72 -42.05
CA ILE A 6 -24.67 -28.47 -40.78
C ILE A 6 -25.35 -27.64 -39.68
N ILE A 7 -25.09 -26.34 -39.62
CA ILE A 7 -25.69 -25.39 -38.67
C ILE A 7 -27.22 -25.39 -38.79
N GLU A 8 -27.77 -25.32 -40.00
CA GLU A 8 -29.22 -25.36 -40.24
C GLU A 8 -29.84 -26.68 -39.78
N LYS A 9 -29.21 -27.82 -40.08
CA LYS A 9 -29.67 -29.13 -39.62
C LYS A 9 -29.65 -29.27 -38.10
N LEU A 10 -28.61 -28.75 -37.43
CA LEU A 10 -28.54 -28.77 -35.96
C LEU A 10 -29.71 -28.02 -35.32
N ARG A 11 -30.10 -26.87 -35.90
CA ARG A 11 -31.25 -26.08 -35.47
C ARG A 11 -32.57 -26.85 -35.65
N GLU A 12 -32.80 -27.47 -36.80
CA GLU A 12 -34.01 -28.28 -37.04
C GLU A 12 -34.14 -29.45 -36.04
N ILE A 13 -33.02 -30.13 -35.78
CA ILE A 13 -32.98 -31.25 -34.83
C ILE A 13 -33.29 -30.76 -33.42
N TYR A 14 -32.66 -29.68 -32.96
CA TYR A 14 -32.95 -29.08 -31.67
C TYR A 14 -34.43 -28.68 -31.53
N GLN A 15 -35.01 -28.06 -32.57
CA GLN A 15 -36.42 -27.68 -32.59
C GLN A 15 -37.37 -28.89 -32.58
N SER A 16 -36.93 -30.06 -33.04
CA SER A 16 -37.74 -31.29 -33.01
C SER A 16 -37.73 -32.02 -31.65
N LEU A 17 -36.77 -31.74 -30.77
CA LEU A 17 -36.61 -32.45 -29.50
C LEU A 17 -37.53 -31.90 -28.41
N PRO A 18 -37.95 -32.73 -27.43
CA PRO A 18 -38.73 -32.25 -26.29
C PRO A 18 -37.89 -31.29 -25.44
N LYS A 19 -38.51 -30.19 -25.00
CA LYS A 19 -37.88 -29.16 -24.17
C LYS A 19 -38.25 -29.39 -22.71
N VAL A 20 -37.34 -29.07 -21.82
CA VAL A 20 -37.52 -29.15 -20.38
C VAL A 20 -37.33 -27.77 -19.75
N GLU A 21 -38.06 -27.55 -18.67
CA GLU A 21 -37.89 -26.41 -17.79
C GLU A 21 -36.87 -26.75 -16.70
N LEU A 22 -35.88 -25.87 -16.53
CA LEU A 22 -34.86 -26.00 -15.50
C LEU A 22 -35.08 -24.91 -14.45
N VAL A 23 -35.05 -25.31 -13.18
CA VAL A 23 -35.15 -24.39 -12.03
C VAL A 23 -34.05 -23.33 -12.18
N ASP A 24 -34.41 -22.06 -12.03
CA ASP A 24 -33.55 -20.86 -12.20
C ASP A 24 -33.02 -20.57 -13.62
N LYS A 25 -33.35 -21.39 -14.64
CA LYS A 25 -32.93 -21.18 -16.05
C LYS A 25 -34.07 -21.12 -17.06
N GLY A 26 -35.31 -21.38 -16.64
CA GLY A 26 -36.51 -21.27 -17.47
C GLY A 26 -36.72 -22.45 -18.42
N ASP A 27 -37.71 -22.33 -19.31
CA ASP A 27 -38.10 -23.34 -20.29
C ASP A 27 -37.24 -23.28 -21.58
N GLY A 28 -37.25 -24.35 -22.36
CA GLY A 28 -36.61 -24.43 -23.67
C GLY A 28 -35.32 -25.27 -23.72
N TRP A 29 -34.92 -25.90 -22.63
CA TRP A 29 -33.66 -26.66 -22.60
C TRP A 29 -33.82 -28.07 -23.16
N VAL A 30 -32.78 -28.60 -23.78
CA VAL A 30 -32.74 -29.99 -24.28
C VAL A 30 -31.57 -30.71 -23.65
N ASN A 31 -31.79 -31.94 -23.17
CA ASN A 31 -30.70 -32.77 -22.64
C ASN A 31 -29.65 -33.04 -23.74
N GLN A 32 -28.38 -32.76 -23.46
CA GLN A 32 -27.30 -32.86 -24.45
C GLN A 32 -27.11 -34.29 -24.96
N TYR A 33 -27.39 -35.31 -24.14
CA TYR A 33 -27.29 -36.71 -24.56
C TYR A 33 -28.37 -37.07 -25.59
N ASP A 34 -29.60 -36.60 -25.38
CA ASP A 34 -30.69 -36.81 -26.34
C ASP A 34 -30.43 -36.04 -27.64
N PHE A 35 -29.85 -34.84 -27.53
CA PHE A 35 -29.44 -34.07 -28.69
C PHE A 35 -28.33 -34.77 -29.49
N LEU A 36 -27.31 -35.30 -28.81
CA LEU A 36 -26.26 -36.10 -29.45
C LEU A 36 -26.83 -37.30 -30.21
N ARG A 37 -27.76 -38.05 -29.60
CA ARG A 37 -28.39 -39.21 -30.22
C ARG A 37 -29.19 -38.82 -31.48
N ALA A 38 -29.92 -37.71 -31.43
CA ALA A 38 -30.71 -37.22 -32.57
C ALA A 38 -29.81 -36.73 -33.72
N VAL A 39 -28.70 -36.06 -33.41
CA VAL A 39 -27.69 -35.64 -34.40
C VAL A 39 -27.01 -36.84 -35.06
N GLY A 40 -26.72 -37.90 -34.30
CA GLY A 40 -26.18 -39.14 -34.86
C GLY A 40 -27.13 -39.83 -35.87
N LYS A 41 -28.45 -39.79 -35.63
CA LYS A 41 -29.46 -40.42 -36.52
C LYS A 41 -29.55 -39.79 -37.91
N VAL A 42 -29.15 -38.53 -38.05
CA VAL A 42 -29.14 -37.83 -39.35
C VAL A 42 -27.77 -37.90 -40.06
N GLY A 43 -26.84 -38.73 -39.55
CA GLY A 43 -25.55 -38.99 -40.18
C GLY A 43 -24.48 -37.93 -39.92
N ILE A 44 -24.67 -37.03 -38.95
CA ILE A 44 -23.65 -36.04 -38.56
C ILE A 44 -22.75 -36.67 -37.49
N ASN A 45 -21.49 -36.91 -37.83
CA ASN A 45 -20.48 -37.42 -36.89
C ASN A 45 -19.44 -36.34 -36.57
N TYR A 46 -19.53 -35.77 -35.37
CA TYR A 46 -18.65 -34.69 -34.92
C TYR A 46 -17.18 -35.12 -34.79
N LYS A 47 -16.89 -36.40 -34.52
CA LYS A 47 -15.51 -36.91 -34.47
C LYS A 47 -14.84 -36.89 -35.83
N ASN A 48 -15.58 -37.18 -36.90
CA ASN A 48 -15.07 -37.07 -38.28
C ASN A 48 -14.84 -35.62 -38.72
N LEU A 49 -15.37 -34.66 -37.96
CA LEU A 49 -15.17 -33.22 -38.19
C LEU A 49 -14.04 -32.65 -37.31
N GLY A 50 -13.30 -33.50 -36.59
CA GLY A 50 -12.11 -33.12 -35.81
C GLY A 50 -12.39 -32.73 -34.36
N TYR A 51 -13.57 -33.02 -33.81
CA TYR A 51 -13.91 -32.70 -32.42
C TYR A 51 -13.88 -33.95 -31.54
N ASP A 52 -13.19 -33.87 -30.39
CA ASP A 52 -13.12 -34.97 -29.42
C ASP A 52 -14.42 -35.10 -28.61
N HIS A 53 -15.07 -33.96 -28.33
CA HIS A 53 -16.29 -33.91 -27.55
C HIS A 53 -17.46 -33.19 -28.28
N PHE A 54 -18.68 -33.71 -28.10
CA PHE A 54 -19.87 -33.18 -28.78
C PHE A 54 -20.22 -31.73 -28.38
N TYR A 55 -19.89 -31.32 -27.16
CA TYR A 55 -20.15 -29.96 -26.71
C TYR A 55 -19.25 -28.94 -27.42
N GLU A 56 -18.01 -29.29 -27.74
CA GLU A 56 -17.07 -28.42 -28.50
C GLU A 56 -17.60 -28.19 -29.91
N PHE A 57 -18.08 -29.26 -30.55
CA PHE A 57 -18.74 -29.18 -31.85
C PHE A 57 -19.99 -28.26 -31.84
N LEU A 58 -20.79 -28.32 -30.78
CA LEU A 58 -21.95 -27.43 -30.65
C LEU A 58 -21.55 -25.98 -30.31
N THR A 59 -20.48 -25.75 -29.53
CA THR A 59 -19.95 -24.41 -29.24
C THR A 59 -19.48 -23.73 -30.53
N ASP A 60 -18.73 -24.44 -31.37
CA ASP A 60 -18.21 -23.94 -32.64
C ASP A 60 -19.28 -23.69 -33.70
N SER A 61 -20.50 -24.24 -33.51
CA SER A 61 -21.65 -23.90 -34.35
C SER A 61 -22.15 -22.46 -34.10
N GLY A 62 -21.81 -21.87 -32.96
CA GLY A 62 -22.25 -20.54 -32.53
C GLY A 62 -23.74 -20.43 -32.17
N LEU A 63 -24.52 -21.51 -32.31
CA LEU A 63 -25.98 -21.51 -32.18
C LEU A 63 -26.51 -21.72 -30.76
N PHE A 64 -25.73 -22.34 -29.87
CA PHE A 64 -26.27 -22.88 -28.61
C PHE A 64 -25.53 -22.37 -27.37
N SER A 65 -26.26 -22.25 -26.27
CA SER A 65 -25.75 -22.05 -24.91
C SER A 65 -25.90 -23.33 -24.12
N PHE A 66 -25.05 -23.53 -23.10
CA PHE A 66 -24.98 -24.76 -22.33
C PHE A 66 -25.15 -24.49 -20.84
N TRP A 67 -25.71 -25.46 -20.13
CA TRP A 67 -25.73 -25.49 -18.67
C TRP A 67 -25.48 -26.93 -18.19
N THR A 68 -24.83 -27.07 -17.04
CA THR A 68 -24.57 -28.38 -16.43
C THR A 68 -25.21 -28.41 -15.04
N ASP A 69 -26.10 -29.36 -14.83
CA ASP A 69 -26.62 -29.70 -13.52
C ASP A 69 -25.62 -30.59 -12.78
N PHE A 70 -25.22 -30.18 -11.58
CA PHE A 70 -24.32 -30.94 -10.70
C PHE A 70 -25.03 -31.51 -9.47
N SER A 71 -26.36 -31.38 -9.38
CA SER A 71 -27.14 -31.79 -8.20
C SER A 71 -27.35 -33.31 -8.06
N GLY A 72 -27.11 -34.09 -9.11
CA GLY A 72 -27.21 -35.57 -9.11
C GLY A 72 -25.86 -36.30 -9.07
N GLU A 73 -25.89 -37.64 -8.91
CA GLU A 73 -24.67 -38.48 -8.85
C GLU A 73 -23.77 -38.38 -10.10
N LYS A 74 -24.32 -37.95 -11.25
CA LYS A 74 -23.56 -37.67 -12.48
C LYS A 74 -24.01 -36.32 -13.06
N PRO A 75 -23.08 -35.45 -13.49
CA PRO A 75 -23.43 -34.18 -14.08
C PRO A 75 -24.24 -34.36 -15.37
N ILE A 76 -25.35 -33.64 -15.50
CA ILE A 76 -26.22 -33.68 -16.69
C ILE A 76 -26.12 -32.36 -17.43
N ARG A 77 -25.76 -32.41 -18.72
CA ARG A 77 -25.65 -31.20 -19.57
C ARG A 77 -26.93 -30.94 -20.35
N TYR A 78 -27.30 -29.67 -20.42
CA TYR A 78 -28.43 -29.15 -21.16
C TYR A 78 -27.98 -28.10 -22.17
N VAL A 79 -28.71 -28.01 -23.28
CA VAL A 79 -28.43 -27.15 -24.43
C VAL A 79 -29.67 -26.32 -24.72
N ILE A 80 -29.50 -25.02 -24.98
CA ILE A 80 -30.58 -24.11 -25.41
C ILE A 80 -30.12 -23.31 -26.63
N GLU A 81 -31.00 -23.04 -27.59
CA GLU A 81 -30.69 -22.20 -28.74
C GLU A 81 -30.51 -20.73 -28.31
N LYS A 82 -29.42 -20.09 -28.74
CA LYS A 82 -29.20 -18.66 -28.54
C LYS A 82 -30.27 -17.88 -29.29
N ALA A 83 -30.93 -16.94 -28.61
CA ALA A 83 -31.91 -16.07 -29.23
C ALA A 83 -31.30 -15.34 -30.44
N LYS A 84 -31.98 -15.37 -31.61
CA LYS A 84 -31.55 -14.58 -32.77
C LYS A 84 -31.52 -13.09 -32.37
N PRO A 85 -30.51 -12.31 -32.82
CA PRO A 85 -30.60 -10.85 -32.75
C PRO A 85 -31.85 -10.43 -33.53
N LYS A 86 -32.78 -9.76 -32.86
CA LYS A 86 -34.03 -9.32 -33.48
C LYS A 86 -33.70 -8.25 -34.51
N SER A 87 -34.10 -8.48 -35.75
CA SER A 87 -34.12 -7.44 -36.79
C SER A 87 -34.92 -6.24 -36.29
N HIS A 88 -34.39 -5.05 -36.50
CA HIS A 88 -35.08 -3.78 -36.31
C HIS A 88 -36.34 -3.75 -37.19
N GLU A 89 -37.47 -4.19 -36.66
CA GLU A 89 -38.81 -3.64 -36.89
C GLU A 89 -39.81 -4.46 -36.08
N GLU A 90 -40.75 -3.74 -35.46
CA GLU A 90 -41.88 -4.24 -34.68
C GLU A 90 -41.57 -4.84 -33.30
N GLN A 91 -41.26 -3.95 -32.33
CA GLN A 91 -41.73 -4.13 -30.96
C GLN A 91 -42.50 -2.91 -30.50
N ARG A 92 -43.81 -3.09 -30.35
CA ARG A 92 -44.65 -2.24 -29.50
C ARG A 92 -44.03 -2.22 -28.11
N ARG A 93 -43.62 -1.01 -27.71
CA ARG A 93 -43.07 -0.68 -26.39
C ARG A 93 -44.07 -1.07 -25.29
N PRO A 94 -43.70 -1.89 -24.30
CA PRO A 94 -44.37 -1.85 -23.01
C PRO A 94 -44.04 -0.50 -22.38
N GLN A 95 -45.06 0.32 -22.11
CA GLN A 95 -44.92 1.53 -21.30
C GLN A 95 -44.60 1.12 -19.86
N TYR A 96 -43.31 1.05 -19.55
CA TYR A 96 -42.85 1.31 -18.20
C TYR A 96 -42.56 2.80 -18.09
N ASN A 97 -43.04 3.40 -17.00
CA ASN A 97 -43.02 4.83 -16.72
C ASN A 97 -41.66 5.47 -17.08
N ARG A 98 -41.69 6.40 -18.05
CA ARG A 98 -40.68 7.43 -18.22
C ARG A 98 -40.69 8.31 -16.97
N ALA A 99 -39.91 7.94 -15.95
CA ALA A 99 -39.27 8.98 -15.16
C ALA A 99 -38.26 9.66 -16.09
N ALA A 100 -38.36 10.97 -16.21
CA ALA A 100 -37.62 11.77 -17.18
C ALA A 100 -36.10 11.64 -16.98
N THR A 101 -35.42 10.92 -17.87
CA THR A 101 -33.99 11.04 -18.08
C THR A 101 -33.81 11.67 -19.46
N GLN A 102 -33.58 12.99 -19.50
CA GLN A 102 -33.22 13.67 -20.73
C GLN A 102 -31.80 13.24 -21.11
N TYR A 103 -31.66 12.51 -22.21
CA TYR A 103 -30.34 12.22 -22.79
C TYR A 103 -29.79 13.49 -23.44
N VAL A 104 -28.52 13.81 -23.17
CA VAL A 104 -27.84 14.97 -23.74
C VAL A 104 -27.57 14.75 -25.24
N ASP A 105 -27.54 15.83 -26.04
CA ASP A 105 -27.28 15.82 -27.48
C ASP A 105 -25.97 15.09 -27.85
N SER A 106 -25.98 14.44 -29.01
CA SER A 106 -24.86 13.70 -29.59
C SER A 106 -23.59 14.55 -29.76
N GLU A 107 -23.72 15.85 -30.04
CA GLU A 107 -22.57 16.75 -30.13
C GLU A 107 -21.87 16.95 -28.77
N GLU A 108 -22.64 17.08 -27.69
CA GLU A 108 -22.10 17.20 -26.33
C GLU A 108 -21.42 15.91 -25.87
N VAL A 109 -21.98 14.75 -26.22
CA VAL A 109 -21.34 13.44 -25.98
C VAL A 109 -19.98 13.37 -26.68
N VAL A 110 -19.87 13.86 -27.92
CA VAL A 110 -18.59 13.92 -28.65
C VAL A 110 -17.59 14.87 -27.98
N LYS A 111 -18.04 16.04 -27.48
CA LYS A 111 -17.20 16.98 -26.74
C LYS A 111 -16.67 16.37 -25.43
N ILE A 112 -17.54 15.71 -24.65
CA ILE A 112 -17.16 15.06 -23.39
C ILE A 112 -16.16 13.93 -23.62
N LYS A 113 -16.38 13.09 -24.65
CA LYS A 113 -15.41 12.04 -25.01
C LYS A 113 -14.03 12.61 -25.31
N ARG A 114 -13.95 13.69 -26.09
CA ARG A 114 -12.67 14.35 -26.39
C ARG A 114 -12.05 14.95 -25.13
N ARG A 115 -12.85 15.61 -24.29
CA ARG A 115 -12.40 16.23 -23.03
C ARG A 115 -11.80 15.21 -22.07
N LEU A 116 -12.45 14.05 -21.91
CA LEU A 116 -12.04 13.00 -20.98
C LEU A 116 -11.18 11.91 -21.63
N ARG A 117 -10.80 12.07 -22.90
CA ARG A 117 -10.03 11.10 -23.69
C ARG A 117 -10.64 9.69 -23.72
N LEU A 118 -11.96 9.61 -23.83
CA LEU A 118 -12.68 8.34 -23.90
C LEU A 118 -12.61 7.74 -25.31
N GLU A 119 -12.26 6.46 -25.40
CA GLU A 119 -12.12 5.77 -26.68
C GLU A 119 -13.47 5.31 -27.24
N ASN A 120 -14.40 4.98 -26.35
CA ASN A 120 -15.71 4.41 -26.67
C ASN A 120 -16.77 4.86 -25.64
N ASN A 121 -17.97 4.29 -25.75
CA ASN A 121 -19.09 4.56 -24.82
C ASN A 121 -19.07 3.65 -23.58
N GLN A 122 -17.93 3.02 -23.27
CA GLN A 122 -17.85 2.05 -22.18
C GLN A 122 -16.93 2.56 -21.07
N PHE A 123 -17.31 2.23 -19.85
CA PHE A 123 -16.46 2.35 -18.68
C PHE A 123 -16.25 0.98 -18.07
N ILE A 124 -15.18 0.89 -17.29
CA ILE A 124 -14.97 -0.17 -16.31
C ILE A 124 -15.22 0.46 -14.94
N GLY A 125 -15.99 -0.19 -14.07
CA GLY A 125 -16.23 0.34 -12.73
C GLY A 125 -16.57 -0.75 -11.73
N GLN A 126 -16.34 -0.45 -10.46
CA GLN A 126 -16.59 -1.37 -9.35
C GLN A 126 -18.04 -1.26 -8.87
N PHE A 127 -18.76 -2.39 -8.88
CA PHE A 127 -20.17 -2.41 -8.49
C PHE A 127 -20.30 -2.77 -7.00
N ALA A 128 -20.94 -1.88 -6.23
CA ALA A 128 -21.23 -2.08 -4.82
C ALA A 128 -22.75 -2.07 -4.57
N PRO A 129 -23.32 -3.10 -3.91
CA PRO A 129 -24.73 -3.07 -3.53
C PRO A 129 -24.98 -2.00 -2.47
N GLN A 130 -26.11 -1.30 -2.58
CA GLN A 130 -26.58 -0.36 -1.56
C GLN A 130 -27.43 -1.09 -0.50
N ARG A 131 -27.73 -0.40 0.61
CA ARG A 131 -28.63 -0.93 1.66
C ARG A 131 -30.05 -1.22 1.15
N ASN A 132 -30.47 -0.51 0.09
CA ASN A 132 -31.78 -0.69 -0.52
C ASN A 132 -31.74 -1.82 -1.54
N GLU A 133 -32.69 -2.75 -1.47
CA GLU A 133 -32.76 -3.89 -2.39
C GLU A 133 -32.79 -3.45 -3.87
N GLY A 134 -31.92 -4.06 -4.68
CA GLY A 134 -31.81 -3.81 -6.13
C GLY A 134 -31.11 -2.51 -6.52
N TRP A 135 -30.62 -1.70 -5.56
CA TRP A 135 -29.81 -0.52 -5.85
C TRP A 135 -28.31 -0.82 -5.76
N PHE A 136 -27.56 -0.26 -6.71
CA PHE A 136 -26.11 -0.40 -6.81
C PHE A 136 -25.47 0.96 -7.03
N THR A 137 -24.26 1.12 -6.49
CA THR A 137 -23.35 2.24 -6.78
C THR A 137 -22.17 1.70 -7.57
N ILE A 138 -21.86 2.34 -8.68
CA ILE A 138 -20.62 2.15 -9.41
C ILE A 138 -19.62 3.18 -8.90
N THR A 139 -18.48 2.70 -8.43
CA THR A 139 -17.35 3.51 -7.96
C THR A 139 -16.08 3.15 -8.72
N ASP A 140 -15.00 3.91 -8.54
CA ASP A 140 -13.72 3.68 -9.24
C ASP A 140 -13.90 3.53 -10.75
N ILE A 141 -14.53 4.55 -11.35
CA ILE A 141 -14.87 4.55 -12.77
C ILE A 141 -13.61 4.86 -13.58
N ARG A 142 -13.27 3.92 -14.46
CA ARG A 142 -12.08 3.90 -15.31
C ARG A 142 -12.47 3.80 -16.77
N ASN A 143 -11.57 4.26 -17.64
CA ASN A 143 -11.67 4.05 -19.09
C ASN A 143 -11.41 2.57 -19.43
N THR A 144 -11.62 2.16 -20.68
CA THR A 144 -11.49 0.74 -21.09
C THR A 144 -10.06 0.21 -21.09
N ASP A 145 -9.07 1.09 -21.06
CA ASP A 145 -7.65 0.80 -20.80
C ASP A 145 -7.31 0.74 -19.30
N PHE A 146 -8.33 0.85 -18.44
CA PHE A 146 -8.23 0.86 -16.98
C PHE A 146 -7.58 2.13 -16.37
N THR A 147 -7.37 3.18 -17.18
CA THR A 147 -6.93 4.49 -16.70
C THR A 147 -8.05 5.15 -15.88
N LYS A 148 -7.70 5.75 -14.74
CA LYS A 148 -8.65 6.48 -13.88
C LYS A 148 -9.16 7.74 -14.58
N ILE A 149 -10.47 7.99 -14.49
CA ILE A 149 -11.09 9.18 -15.10
C ILE A 149 -11.17 10.30 -14.06
N GLU A 150 -10.18 11.18 -14.06
CA GLU A 150 -10.10 12.35 -13.17
C GLU A 150 -9.58 13.60 -13.90
N ASP A 151 -10.03 14.78 -13.45
CA ASP A 151 -9.55 16.10 -13.88
C ASP A 151 -9.64 17.03 -12.66
N LYS A 152 -8.60 16.99 -11.80
CA LYS A 152 -8.54 17.77 -10.55
C LYS A 152 -8.71 19.28 -10.83
N GLU A 153 -8.05 19.79 -11.87
CA GLU A 153 -8.10 21.21 -12.25
C GLU A 153 -9.52 21.70 -12.60
N ARG A 154 -10.38 20.80 -13.08
CA ARG A 154 -11.76 21.11 -13.47
C ARG A 154 -12.82 20.44 -12.60
N GLY A 155 -12.44 20.00 -11.40
CA GLY A 155 -13.36 19.48 -10.37
C GLY A 155 -13.93 18.08 -10.63
N ILE A 156 -13.37 17.30 -11.54
CA ILE A 156 -13.80 15.91 -11.78
C ILE A 156 -12.95 14.98 -10.90
N LYS A 157 -13.51 14.57 -9.76
CA LYS A 157 -12.90 13.63 -8.82
C LYS A 157 -13.93 12.62 -8.34
N ASN A 158 -13.53 11.36 -8.13
CA ASN A 158 -14.36 10.32 -7.52
C ASN A 158 -15.76 10.17 -8.15
N LEU A 159 -15.81 10.05 -9.49
CA LEU A 159 -17.06 9.82 -10.20
C LEU A 159 -17.79 8.58 -9.65
N SER A 160 -19.10 8.72 -9.45
CA SER A 160 -19.96 7.62 -9.03
C SER A 160 -21.29 7.63 -9.77
N ILE A 161 -21.84 6.44 -10.02
CA ILE A 161 -23.12 6.26 -10.71
C ILE A 161 -24.01 5.39 -9.84
N SER A 162 -25.19 5.87 -9.47
CA SER A 162 -26.19 5.05 -8.79
C SER A 162 -27.25 4.56 -9.77
N PHE A 163 -27.60 3.29 -9.72
CA PHE A 163 -28.61 2.70 -10.60
C PHE A 163 -29.37 1.57 -9.91
N ARG A 164 -30.54 1.22 -10.47
CA ARG A 164 -31.36 0.11 -10.01
C ARG A 164 -31.35 -1.01 -11.05
N SER A 165 -31.22 -2.25 -10.61
CA SER A 165 -31.25 -3.43 -11.47
C SER A 165 -31.87 -4.61 -10.74
N ASN A 166 -32.59 -5.45 -11.49
CA ASN A 166 -33.09 -6.74 -11.01
C ASN A 166 -32.07 -7.88 -11.22
N LYS A 167 -30.95 -7.60 -11.90
CA LYS A 167 -29.84 -8.54 -12.04
C LYS A 167 -28.95 -8.47 -10.80
N GLU A 168 -28.49 -9.62 -10.34
CA GLU A 168 -27.48 -9.70 -9.28
C GLU A 168 -26.07 -9.44 -9.85
N PHE A 169 -25.26 -8.73 -9.06
CA PHE A 169 -23.86 -8.47 -9.36
C PHE A 169 -22.99 -8.90 -8.18
N ASN A 170 -21.80 -9.40 -8.48
CA ASN A 170 -20.82 -9.76 -7.47
C ASN A 170 -20.37 -8.50 -6.73
N ARG A 171 -20.45 -8.56 -5.40
CA ARG A 171 -20.12 -7.44 -4.53
C ARG A 171 -18.66 -7.01 -4.72
N TYR A 172 -18.45 -5.72 -5.01
CA TYR A 172 -17.15 -5.09 -5.25
C TYR A 172 -16.35 -5.64 -6.44
N ALA A 173 -17.01 -6.37 -7.36
CA ALA A 173 -16.39 -6.78 -8.61
C ALA A 173 -16.42 -5.66 -9.64
N TYR A 174 -15.47 -5.69 -10.57
CA TYR A 174 -15.43 -4.75 -11.69
C TYR A 174 -16.27 -5.29 -12.84
N TYR A 175 -16.98 -4.38 -13.49
CA TYR A 175 -17.76 -4.66 -14.69
C TYR A 175 -17.48 -3.62 -15.75
N LYS A 176 -17.47 -4.05 -17.01
CA LYS A 176 -17.51 -3.18 -18.18
C LYS A 176 -18.97 -2.97 -18.60
N PHE A 177 -19.35 -1.72 -18.76
CA PHE A 177 -20.72 -1.30 -19.06
C PHE A 177 -20.74 -0.08 -19.98
N THR A 178 -21.85 0.10 -20.70
CA THR A 178 -22.08 1.28 -21.53
C THR A 178 -22.60 2.45 -20.68
N TRP A 179 -21.96 3.60 -20.76
CA TRP A 179 -22.38 4.80 -20.06
C TRP A 179 -23.30 5.68 -20.90
N VAL A 180 -24.13 6.47 -20.23
CA VAL A 180 -24.95 7.54 -20.83
C VAL A 180 -24.66 8.87 -20.15
N LEU A 181 -24.67 9.96 -20.91
CA LEU A 181 -24.51 11.30 -20.35
C LEU A 181 -25.87 11.83 -19.90
N LEU A 182 -25.97 12.21 -18.63
CA LEU A 182 -27.20 12.73 -18.02
C LEU A 182 -27.18 14.25 -17.91
N GLU A 183 -26.06 14.80 -17.45
CA GLU A 183 -25.85 16.24 -17.27
C GLU A 183 -24.40 16.58 -17.64
N THR A 184 -24.17 17.76 -18.22
CA THR A 184 -22.83 18.27 -18.60
C THR A 184 -22.22 19.21 -17.57
N ASP A 185 -23.07 19.81 -16.72
CA ASP A 185 -22.65 20.75 -15.68
C ASP A 185 -23.68 20.76 -14.51
N PRO A 186 -23.38 20.12 -13.36
CA PRO A 186 -22.20 19.30 -13.11
C PRO A 186 -22.21 18.03 -13.99
N LEU A 187 -21.02 17.53 -14.31
CA LEU A 187 -20.88 16.33 -15.13
C LEU A 187 -21.48 15.11 -14.42
N LYS A 188 -22.52 14.49 -15.00
CA LYS A 188 -23.15 13.28 -14.46
C LYS A 188 -23.33 12.21 -15.54
N PHE A 189 -22.94 10.99 -15.17
CA PHE A 189 -23.10 9.80 -15.99
C PHE A 189 -24.19 8.88 -15.41
N GLY A 190 -24.82 8.12 -16.30
CA GLY A 190 -25.67 6.98 -16.00
C GLY A 190 -25.13 5.72 -16.67
N ILE A 191 -25.82 4.61 -16.46
CA ILE A 191 -25.56 3.32 -17.11
C ILE A 191 -26.70 2.98 -18.06
N ASP A 192 -26.36 2.51 -19.27
CA ASP A 192 -27.34 1.94 -20.18
C ASP A 192 -27.60 0.46 -19.83
N LEU A 193 -28.77 0.19 -19.23
CA LEU A 193 -29.16 -1.16 -18.82
C LEU A 193 -29.72 -2.00 -19.97
N HIS A 194 -29.89 -1.43 -21.16
CA HIS A 194 -30.28 -2.17 -22.36
C HIS A 194 -29.08 -2.87 -23.00
N GLU A 195 -27.88 -2.35 -22.77
CA GLU A 195 -26.62 -2.91 -23.24
C GLU A 195 -26.09 -3.99 -22.29
N GLU A 196 -25.16 -4.80 -22.80
CA GLU A 196 -24.54 -5.86 -22.01
C GLU A 196 -23.60 -5.30 -20.93
N ILE A 197 -23.71 -5.86 -19.73
CA ILE A 197 -22.80 -5.58 -18.61
C ILE A 197 -21.96 -6.84 -18.40
N THR A 198 -20.65 -6.72 -18.56
CA THR A 198 -19.72 -7.87 -18.57
C THR A 198 -18.77 -7.81 -17.38
N PRO A 199 -18.59 -8.92 -16.62
CA PRO A 199 -17.63 -8.95 -15.52
C PRO A 199 -16.20 -8.80 -16.07
N ILE A 200 -15.35 -8.15 -15.29
CA ILE A 200 -13.94 -7.93 -15.57
C ILE A 200 -13.11 -8.72 -14.56
N TYR A 201 -12.25 -9.61 -15.07
CA TYR A 201 -11.38 -10.46 -14.27
C TYR A 201 -9.93 -9.93 -14.25
N PRO A 202 -9.07 -10.43 -13.35
CA PRO A 202 -7.66 -10.01 -13.25
C PRO A 202 -6.89 -9.96 -14.57
N LYS A 203 -7.05 -10.98 -15.42
CA LYS A 203 -6.41 -11.02 -16.74
C LYS A 203 -6.91 -9.91 -17.66
N ASP A 204 -8.19 -9.57 -17.60
CA ASP A 204 -8.77 -8.49 -18.41
C ASP A 204 -8.19 -7.14 -17.99
N ILE A 205 -8.02 -6.90 -16.68
CA ILE A 205 -7.40 -5.67 -16.15
C ILE A 205 -5.96 -5.53 -16.62
N VAL A 206 -5.15 -6.58 -16.45
CA VAL A 206 -3.75 -6.59 -16.90
C VAL A 206 -3.67 -6.38 -18.41
N SER A 207 -4.56 -7.02 -19.19
CA SER A 207 -4.60 -6.85 -20.64
C SER A 207 -5.02 -5.44 -21.04
N SER A 208 -6.00 -4.84 -20.37
CA SER A 208 -6.42 -3.45 -20.59
C SER A 208 -5.26 -2.47 -20.36
N LEU A 209 -4.50 -2.64 -19.28
CA LEU A 209 -3.33 -1.81 -18.98
C LEU A 209 -2.23 -2.00 -20.04
N TYR A 210 -1.94 -3.24 -20.41
CA TYR A 210 -0.97 -3.57 -21.47
C TYR A 210 -1.32 -2.87 -22.79
N GLU A 211 -2.56 -3.03 -23.27
CA GLU A 211 -3.03 -2.42 -24.52
C GLU A 211 -3.09 -0.89 -24.42
N GLY A 212 -3.40 -0.34 -23.24
CA GLY A 212 -3.33 1.11 -22.98
C GLY A 212 -1.93 1.67 -23.19
N ILE A 213 -0.93 1.05 -22.58
CA ILE A 213 0.47 1.48 -22.64
C ILE A 213 1.06 1.28 -24.04
N MET A 214 0.76 0.15 -24.70
CA MET A 214 1.24 -0.12 -26.06
C MET A 214 0.68 0.85 -27.11
N ARG A 215 -0.45 1.50 -26.82
CA ARG A 215 -1.04 2.53 -27.70
C ARG A 215 -0.45 3.92 -27.51
N TYR A 216 0.50 4.11 -26.58
CA TYR A 216 1.17 5.39 -26.43
C TYR A 216 1.83 5.83 -27.74
N PRO A 217 1.63 7.08 -28.18
CA PRO A 217 2.37 7.62 -29.30
C PRO A 217 3.88 7.52 -29.03
N ALA A 218 4.68 7.20 -30.04
CA ALA A 218 6.12 6.97 -29.89
C ALA A 218 6.85 8.11 -29.14
N GLY A 219 6.44 9.36 -29.37
CA GLY A 219 6.98 10.52 -28.65
C GLY A 219 6.64 10.54 -27.16
N ALA A 220 5.44 10.09 -26.77
CA ALA A 220 5.03 9.96 -25.37
C ALA A 220 5.75 8.78 -24.71
N ALA A 221 5.75 7.60 -25.34
CA ALA A 221 6.46 6.41 -24.84
C ALA A 221 7.95 6.73 -24.56
N LYS A 222 8.62 7.41 -25.50
CA LYS A 222 10.01 7.86 -25.33
C LYS A 222 10.23 8.82 -24.17
N LYS A 223 9.30 9.74 -23.92
CA LYS A 223 9.39 10.66 -22.76
C LYS A 223 9.20 9.89 -21.46
N ILE A 224 8.20 9.01 -21.39
CA ILE A 224 7.89 8.18 -20.22
C ILE A 224 9.08 7.28 -19.88
N ALA A 225 9.65 6.57 -20.86
CA ALA A 225 10.81 5.71 -20.65
C ALA A 225 12.03 6.50 -20.11
N ARG A 226 12.27 7.71 -20.62
CA ARG A 226 13.32 8.60 -20.11
C ARG A 226 13.04 9.11 -18.70
N SER A 227 11.79 9.47 -18.42
CA SER A 227 11.37 9.92 -17.08
C SER A 227 11.55 8.81 -16.04
N LEU A 228 11.19 7.57 -16.38
CA LEU A 228 11.41 6.41 -15.52
C LEU A 228 12.90 6.17 -15.22
N ASP A 229 13.76 6.28 -16.24
CA ASP A 229 15.22 6.15 -16.06
C ASP A 229 15.80 7.25 -15.15
N THR A 230 15.36 8.51 -15.35
CA THR A 230 15.78 9.64 -14.51
C THR A 230 15.30 9.48 -13.06
N LEU A 231 14.01 9.18 -12.86
CA LEU A 231 13.41 9.05 -11.53
C LEU A 231 14.08 7.94 -10.74
N LYS A 232 14.29 6.78 -11.36
CA LYS A 232 14.98 5.64 -10.74
C LYS A 232 16.37 6.03 -10.21
N LYS A 233 17.18 6.69 -11.05
CA LYS A 233 18.54 7.13 -10.68
C LYS A 233 18.54 8.18 -9.57
N GLN A 234 17.57 9.08 -9.55
CA GLN A 234 17.43 10.10 -8.50
C GLN A 234 17.00 9.50 -7.17
N LEU A 235 16.07 8.55 -7.19
CA LEU A 235 15.57 7.89 -5.98
C LEU A 235 16.62 7.01 -5.31
N THR A 236 17.48 6.36 -6.09
CA THR A 236 18.54 5.49 -5.58
C THR A 236 19.88 6.21 -5.45
N GLN A 237 19.88 7.54 -5.42
CA GLN A 237 21.12 8.33 -5.33
C GLN A 237 21.77 8.22 -3.94
N SER A 238 20.96 8.01 -2.89
CA SER A 238 21.44 7.81 -1.51
C SER A 238 21.99 6.41 -1.27
N GLY A 239 21.67 5.43 -2.12
CA GLY A 239 22.15 4.06 -2.01
C GLY A 239 21.27 3.06 -2.76
N LYS A 240 21.79 1.82 -2.96
CA LYS A 240 21.03 0.73 -3.59
C LYS A 240 19.97 0.17 -2.65
N GLU A 241 20.21 0.18 -1.35
CA GLU A 241 19.30 -0.32 -0.30
C GLU A 241 17.93 0.35 -0.30
N VAL A 242 17.77 1.50 -0.97
CA VAL A 242 16.50 2.21 -1.09
C VAL A 242 15.38 1.30 -1.60
N PHE A 243 15.67 0.38 -2.55
CA PHE A 243 14.62 -0.53 -3.02
C PHE A 243 14.13 -1.49 -1.92
N ILE A 244 15.01 -1.90 -1.00
CA ILE A 244 14.66 -2.75 0.15
C ILE A 244 13.70 -1.99 1.07
N TYR A 245 14.02 -0.73 1.37
CA TYR A 245 13.15 0.12 2.17
C TYR A 245 11.79 0.37 1.50
N GLU A 246 11.74 0.59 0.19
CA GLU A 246 10.48 0.76 -0.54
C GLU A 246 9.63 -0.53 -0.55
N LEU A 247 10.26 -1.71 -0.63
CA LEU A 247 9.56 -2.99 -0.50
C LEU A 247 9.00 -3.19 0.91
N LEU A 248 9.78 -2.90 1.95
CA LEU A 248 9.32 -2.94 3.35
C LEU A 248 8.14 -1.97 3.58
N GLN A 249 8.19 -0.75 3.04
CA GLN A 249 7.05 0.17 3.11
C GLN A 249 5.79 -0.42 2.47
N ASN A 250 5.91 -1.01 1.29
CA ASN A 250 4.77 -1.61 0.61
C ASN A 250 4.16 -2.77 1.42
N ALA A 251 4.98 -3.61 2.07
CA ALA A 251 4.49 -4.64 2.99
C ALA A 251 3.80 -4.05 4.23
N ASN A 252 4.35 -2.96 4.78
CA ASN A 252 3.79 -2.28 5.94
C ASN A 252 2.44 -1.60 5.66
N ASP A 253 2.28 -0.95 4.51
CA ASP A 253 1.17 -0.03 4.25
C ASP A 253 -0.19 -0.74 4.11
N TYR A 254 -0.18 -2.04 3.81
CA TYR A 254 -1.38 -2.85 3.60
C TYR A 254 -1.37 -4.09 4.51
N PRO A 255 -1.43 -3.96 5.84
CA PRO A 255 -1.56 -5.11 6.71
C PRO A 255 -2.96 -5.72 6.55
N ARG A 256 -3.06 -7.04 6.70
CA ARG A 256 -4.37 -7.67 6.88
C ARG A 256 -5.03 -7.11 8.13
N ARG A 257 -6.35 -6.94 8.14
CA ARG A 257 -7.07 -6.45 9.32
C ARG A 257 -8.04 -7.50 9.84
N THR A 258 -8.16 -7.58 11.15
CA THR A 258 -9.12 -8.45 11.83
C THR A 258 -9.88 -7.69 12.91
N LYS A 259 -11.01 -8.24 13.35
CA LYS A 259 -11.81 -7.67 14.43
C LYS A 259 -11.51 -8.40 15.72
N ILE A 260 -10.84 -7.73 16.66
CA ILE A 260 -10.54 -8.23 18.01
C ILE A 260 -11.24 -7.29 18.99
N ASP A 261 -12.05 -7.85 19.90
CA ASP A 261 -12.81 -7.10 20.92
C ASP A 261 -13.63 -5.93 20.36
N GLY A 262 -14.26 -6.14 19.21
CA GLY A 262 -15.07 -5.11 18.58
C GLY A 262 -14.28 -4.07 17.76
N LYS A 263 -12.96 -4.02 17.90
CA LYS A 263 -12.07 -3.06 17.20
C LYS A 263 -11.39 -3.72 16.00
N ILE A 264 -11.29 -2.99 14.90
CA ILE A 264 -10.52 -3.39 13.73
C ILE A 264 -9.04 -3.11 14.03
N GLN A 265 -8.19 -4.13 13.98
CA GLN A 265 -6.76 -4.02 14.25
C GLN A 265 -5.96 -4.64 13.10
N PRO A 266 -4.79 -4.07 12.74
CA PRO A 266 -3.87 -4.69 11.80
C PRO A 266 -3.26 -5.96 12.40
N LEU A 267 -3.10 -6.98 11.56
CA LEU A 267 -2.32 -8.17 11.87
C LEU A 267 -0.84 -7.88 11.60
N PRO A 268 0.07 -8.43 12.42
CA PRO A 268 1.50 -8.39 12.15
C PRO A 268 1.84 -8.93 10.75
N VAL A 269 2.77 -8.25 10.07
CA VAL A 269 3.28 -8.61 8.74
C VAL A 269 4.65 -9.23 8.88
N ASP A 270 4.81 -10.43 8.34
CA ASP A 270 6.09 -11.10 8.21
C ASP A 270 6.55 -10.96 6.76
N VAL A 271 7.84 -10.72 6.59
CA VAL A 271 8.51 -10.49 5.31
C VAL A 271 9.64 -11.50 5.15
N GLU A 272 9.78 -12.03 3.94
CA GLU A 272 10.90 -12.88 3.58
C GLU A 272 11.56 -12.39 2.29
N PHE A 273 12.89 -12.45 2.29
CA PHE A 273 13.72 -12.31 1.09
C PHE A 273 14.45 -13.62 0.86
N HIS A 274 14.51 -14.08 -0.40
CA HIS A 274 15.32 -15.23 -0.78
C HIS A 274 16.27 -14.82 -1.90
N ILE A 275 17.57 -14.89 -1.64
CA ILE A 275 18.63 -14.70 -2.64
C ILE A 275 18.98 -16.08 -3.18
N THR A 276 18.66 -16.29 -4.46
CA THR A 276 18.92 -17.52 -5.21
C THR A 276 19.94 -17.26 -6.31
N GLU A 277 20.31 -18.27 -7.09
CA GLU A 277 21.29 -18.13 -8.18
C GLU A 277 20.85 -17.07 -9.21
N ASN A 278 19.56 -17.05 -9.57
CA ASN A 278 19.06 -16.19 -10.66
C ASN A 278 18.05 -15.14 -10.20
N TYR A 279 17.51 -15.25 -8.99
CA TYR A 279 16.46 -14.34 -8.52
C TYR A 279 16.68 -13.86 -7.08
N LEU A 280 16.26 -12.62 -6.83
CA LEU A 280 15.88 -12.15 -5.50
C LEU A 280 14.35 -12.24 -5.39
N THR A 281 13.83 -13.06 -4.49
CA THR A 281 12.40 -13.05 -4.17
C THR A 281 12.11 -12.18 -2.96
N PHE A 282 10.91 -11.61 -2.92
CA PHE A 282 10.39 -10.85 -1.79
C PHE A 282 8.93 -11.23 -1.57
N GLU A 283 8.61 -11.74 -0.38
CA GLU A 283 7.29 -12.26 -0.04
C GLU A 283 6.81 -11.67 1.29
N HIS A 284 5.51 -11.39 1.42
CA HIS A 284 4.96 -10.93 2.70
C HIS A 284 3.52 -11.36 2.98
N THR A 285 3.15 -11.37 4.26
CA THR A 285 1.84 -11.80 4.75
C THR A 285 0.76 -10.71 4.80
N GLY A 286 1.11 -9.49 4.39
CA GLY A 286 0.17 -8.36 4.19
C GLY A 286 -0.98 -8.67 3.21
N GLU A 287 -1.82 -7.68 2.93
CA GLU A 287 -3.02 -7.87 2.10
C GLU A 287 -2.69 -7.99 0.60
N TYR A 288 -3.56 -8.67 -0.15
CA TYR A 288 -3.45 -8.78 -1.61
C TYR A 288 -3.44 -7.41 -2.29
N PHE A 289 -2.75 -7.31 -3.43
CA PHE A 289 -2.96 -6.17 -4.32
C PHE A 289 -4.39 -6.20 -4.86
N ASN A 290 -5.08 -5.09 -4.71
CA ASN A 290 -6.37 -4.87 -5.35
C ASN A 290 -6.17 -4.27 -6.76
N PRO A 291 -7.22 -4.22 -7.61
CA PRO A 291 -7.12 -3.67 -8.97
C PRO A 291 -6.54 -2.25 -9.06
N LYS A 292 -6.82 -1.40 -8.06
CA LYS A 292 -6.27 -0.04 -7.97
C LYS A 292 -4.75 -0.09 -7.77
N ASN A 293 -4.28 -0.93 -6.85
CA ASN A 293 -2.84 -1.13 -6.64
C ASN A 293 -2.14 -1.67 -7.90
N ILE A 294 -2.80 -2.57 -8.65
CA ILE A 294 -2.26 -3.08 -9.93
C ILE A 294 -2.12 -1.94 -10.94
N ALA A 295 -3.13 -1.08 -11.08
CA ALA A 295 -3.07 0.09 -11.95
C ALA A 295 -1.95 1.07 -11.51
N ALA A 296 -1.88 1.37 -10.21
CA ALA A 296 -0.91 2.30 -9.65
C ALA A 296 0.54 1.87 -9.90
N ILE A 297 0.86 0.57 -9.78
CA ILE A 297 2.22 0.09 -10.12
C ILE A 297 2.47 0.01 -11.63
N CYS A 298 1.46 0.20 -12.48
CA CYS A 298 1.61 0.33 -13.93
C CYS A 298 1.59 1.79 -14.40
N ASP A 299 1.71 2.75 -13.47
CA ASP A 299 1.85 4.17 -13.75
C ASP A 299 3.27 4.66 -13.33
N ILE A 300 3.63 5.86 -13.78
CA ILE A 300 4.82 6.59 -13.32
C ILE A 300 4.51 7.30 -12.00
N ASN A 301 3.35 7.96 -11.87
CA ASN A 301 3.05 8.79 -10.69
C ASN A 301 1.55 8.78 -10.39
N ASP A 302 1.08 7.69 -9.79
CA ASP A 302 -0.30 7.59 -9.34
C ASP A 302 -0.46 8.13 -7.91
N GLY A 303 -1.34 9.13 -7.76
CA GLY A 303 -1.72 9.75 -6.49
C GLY A 303 -2.75 8.92 -5.69
N GLU A 304 -3.13 7.73 -6.15
CA GLU A 304 -4.09 6.83 -5.48
C GLU A 304 -3.69 6.41 -4.06
N LYS A 305 -2.42 6.59 -3.63
CA LYS A 305 -2.01 6.36 -2.23
C LYS A 305 -2.48 7.46 -1.25
N SER A 306 -3.05 8.57 -1.73
CA SER A 306 -3.57 9.66 -0.89
C SER A 306 -4.75 9.24 0.03
N ASP A 307 -5.47 8.17 -0.30
CA ASP A 307 -6.60 7.69 0.50
C ASP A 307 -6.16 6.92 1.78
N ASN A 308 -4.91 6.44 1.86
CA ASN A 308 -4.39 5.74 3.04
C ASN A 308 -3.50 6.67 3.88
N THR A 309 -4.09 7.38 4.83
CA THR A 309 -3.36 8.30 5.73
C THR A 309 -2.35 7.60 6.63
N GLU A 310 -2.49 6.28 6.86
CA GLU A 310 -1.60 5.47 7.69
C GLU A 310 -0.39 4.91 6.90
N ALA A 311 -0.31 5.15 5.59
CA ALA A 311 0.78 4.66 4.75
C ALA A 311 2.10 5.45 4.96
N ILE A 312 3.22 4.74 5.04
CA ILE A 312 4.56 5.31 4.99
C ILE A 312 4.88 5.75 3.55
N GLY A 313 4.51 4.95 2.54
CA GLY A 313 4.72 5.26 1.14
C GLY A 313 3.63 6.15 0.54
N TYR A 314 3.99 7.26 -0.11
CA TYR A 314 3.00 8.24 -0.63
C TYR A 314 3.27 8.80 -2.03
N LYS A 315 4.42 8.50 -2.67
CA LYS A 315 4.80 9.10 -3.96
C LYS A 315 4.46 8.24 -5.20
N GLY A 316 3.98 7.01 -5.04
CA GLY A 316 3.66 6.09 -6.16
C GLY A 316 4.87 5.59 -6.98
N ILE A 317 6.02 6.27 -6.92
CA ILE A 317 7.27 5.98 -7.67
C ILE A 317 8.18 4.93 -7.02
N GLY A 318 8.02 4.66 -5.72
CA GLY A 318 8.96 3.86 -4.92
C GLY A 318 9.22 2.45 -5.47
N PHE A 319 8.18 1.78 -5.97
CA PHE A 319 8.30 0.46 -6.60
C PHE A 319 9.26 0.47 -7.80
N LYS A 320 9.45 1.60 -8.49
CA LYS A 320 10.31 1.68 -9.68
C LYS A 320 11.80 1.54 -9.37
N THR A 321 12.19 1.69 -8.11
CA THR A 321 13.56 1.47 -7.64
C THR A 321 14.03 0.03 -7.84
N VAL A 322 13.14 -0.96 -7.83
CA VAL A 322 13.50 -2.38 -8.06
C VAL A 322 14.09 -2.61 -9.45
N PHE A 323 13.75 -1.79 -10.45
CA PHE A 323 14.28 -1.90 -11.80
C PHE A 323 15.69 -1.29 -11.95
N LEU A 324 16.37 -0.92 -10.84
CA LEU A 324 17.73 -0.37 -10.90
C LEU A 324 18.65 -1.37 -11.56
N ASP A 325 18.69 -2.57 -10.99
CA ASP A 325 19.50 -3.68 -11.47
C ASP A 325 18.68 -4.74 -12.18
N ASN A 326 17.36 -4.79 -11.97
CA ASN A 326 16.48 -5.85 -12.49
C ASN A 326 15.86 -5.51 -13.86
N ASP A 327 15.94 -6.45 -14.80
CA ASP A 327 15.33 -6.37 -16.14
C ASP A 327 14.03 -7.21 -16.25
N TYR A 328 13.74 -8.01 -15.23
CA TYR A 328 12.51 -8.79 -15.11
C TYR A 328 11.99 -8.76 -13.66
N VAL A 329 10.68 -8.55 -13.51
CA VAL A 329 9.99 -8.55 -12.20
C VAL A 329 8.65 -9.26 -12.34
N LEU A 330 8.48 -10.40 -11.69
CA LEU A 330 7.21 -11.11 -11.58
C LEU A 330 6.47 -10.69 -10.30
N LEU A 331 5.16 -10.50 -10.38
CA LEU A 331 4.26 -10.35 -9.24
C LEU A 331 3.22 -11.48 -9.24
N ASN A 332 3.11 -12.18 -8.11
CA ASN A 332 2.04 -13.11 -7.80
C ASN A 332 1.27 -12.63 -6.56
N THR A 333 -0.03 -12.41 -6.70
CA THR A 333 -0.89 -11.97 -5.59
C THR A 333 -2.34 -12.30 -5.85
N GLY A 334 -2.96 -13.10 -4.98
CA GLY A 334 -4.32 -13.61 -5.17
C GLY A 334 -4.49 -14.27 -6.54
N ASN A 335 -5.40 -13.71 -7.35
CA ASN A 335 -5.67 -14.18 -8.72
C ASN A 335 -4.86 -13.44 -9.80
N TYR A 336 -3.88 -12.62 -9.43
CA TYR A 336 -2.99 -11.92 -10.36
C TYR A 336 -1.66 -12.66 -10.46
N THR A 337 -1.22 -12.89 -11.70
CA THR A 337 0.14 -13.32 -12.01
C THR A 337 0.56 -12.66 -13.31
N PHE A 338 1.50 -11.73 -13.21
CA PHE A 338 2.02 -10.98 -14.36
C PHE A 338 3.42 -10.49 -14.08
N ARG A 339 4.13 -10.12 -15.14
CA ARG A 339 5.51 -9.66 -15.08
C ARG A 339 5.72 -8.33 -15.77
N PHE A 340 6.76 -7.63 -15.39
CA PHE A 340 7.40 -6.57 -16.16
C PHE A 340 8.69 -7.15 -16.71
N ASP A 341 8.86 -7.11 -18.03
CA ASP A 341 9.94 -7.83 -18.70
C ASP A 341 10.45 -6.98 -19.86
N LYS A 342 11.71 -6.55 -19.77
CA LYS A 342 12.34 -5.73 -20.79
C LYS A 342 12.50 -6.44 -22.13
N SER A 343 12.61 -7.76 -22.12
CA SER A 343 12.84 -8.59 -23.30
C SER A 343 11.55 -8.99 -24.02
N ALA A 344 10.39 -8.76 -23.40
CA ALA A 344 9.10 -9.20 -23.90
C ALA A 344 8.59 -8.47 -25.15
N THR A 345 9.22 -7.37 -25.56
CA THR A 345 8.82 -6.60 -26.74
C THR A 345 10.02 -5.97 -27.44
N ASP A 346 10.00 -5.97 -28.76
CA ASP A 346 10.98 -5.32 -29.64
C ASP A 346 10.56 -3.88 -30.04
N VAL A 347 9.39 -3.42 -29.57
CA VAL A 347 8.88 -2.07 -29.85
C VAL A 347 9.76 -1.03 -29.15
N ILE A 348 10.34 -0.12 -29.94
CA ILE A 348 11.34 0.84 -29.47
C ILE A 348 10.72 1.87 -28.51
N ASN A 349 11.45 2.15 -27.42
CA ASN A 349 11.06 3.10 -26.37
C ASN A 349 9.82 2.67 -25.56
N THR A 350 9.45 1.40 -25.60
CA THR A 350 8.38 0.88 -24.74
C THR A 350 8.78 1.02 -23.26
N PRO A 351 7.94 1.65 -22.42
CA PRO A 351 8.23 1.81 -21.00
C PRO A 351 7.93 0.50 -20.26
N TRP A 352 8.74 -0.52 -20.49
CA TRP A 352 8.52 -1.90 -20.01
C TRP A 352 8.39 -2.01 -18.48
N GLN A 353 9.00 -1.10 -17.71
CA GLN A 353 8.95 -1.03 -16.24
C GLN A 353 7.55 -0.71 -15.68
N ILE A 354 6.62 -0.30 -16.55
CA ILE A 354 5.21 -0.08 -16.22
C ILE A 354 4.28 -0.95 -17.07
N LEU A 355 4.80 -1.74 -18.02
CA LEU A 355 4.02 -2.56 -18.93
C LEU A 355 3.75 -3.95 -18.31
N PRO A 356 2.53 -4.23 -17.82
CA PRO A 356 2.26 -5.52 -17.21
C PRO A 356 1.98 -6.59 -18.27
N ILE A 357 2.58 -7.76 -18.14
CA ILE A 357 2.41 -8.89 -19.06
C ILE A 357 1.83 -10.06 -18.29
N TRP A 358 0.58 -10.41 -18.56
CA TRP A 358 -0.06 -11.57 -17.94
C TRP A 358 0.80 -12.82 -18.13
N THR A 359 1.07 -13.54 -17.05
CA THR A 359 2.01 -14.67 -17.05
C THR A 359 1.29 -15.92 -16.60
N GLY A 360 1.19 -16.91 -17.48
CA GLY A 360 0.67 -18.23 -17.14
C GLY A 360 1.63 -19.01 -16.24
N HIS A 361 1.10 -19.94 -15.45
CA HIS A 361 1.92 -20.76 -14.54
C HIS A 361 3.07 -21.50 -15.25
N ASN A 362 2.87 -21.93 -16.50
CA ASN A 362 3.89 -22.65 -17.27
C ASN A 362 5.04 -21.77 -17.75
N GLU A 363 4.88 -20.44 -17.76
CA GLU A 363 5.90 -19.48 -18.18
C GLU A 363 6.83 -19.05 -17.02
N ILE A 364 6.46 -19.34 -15.77
CA ILE A 364 7.25 -18.98 -14.59
C ILE A 364 8.40 -19.98 -14.43
N ASP A 365 9.60 -19.48 -14.14
CA ASP A 365 10.77 -20.31 -13.88
C ASP A 365 10.54 -21.30 -12.71
N ASN A 366 11.15 -22.47 -12.77
CA ASN A 366 11.05 -23.48 -11.71
C ASN A 366 11.72 -23.03 -10.41
N GLU A 367 12.77 -22.22 -10.48
CA GLU A 367 13.44 -21.64 -9.31
C GLU A 367 12.47 -20.75 -8.53
N ILE A 368 11.80 -19.81 -9.21
CA ILE A 368 10.74 -18.98 -8.61
C ILE A 368 9.61 -19.84 -8.05
N LYS A 369 9.14 -20.86 -8.80
CA LYS A 369 8.09 -21.77 -8.33
C LYS A 369 8.51 -22.53 -7.07
N SER A 370 9.78 -22.90 -6.96
CA SER A 370 10.31 -23.63 -5.81
C SER A 370 10.20 -22.77 -4.55
N VAL A 371 10.67 -21.52 -4.63
CA VAL A 371 10.61 -20.56 -3.51
C VAL A 371 9.16 -20.23 -3.16
N PHE A 372 8.34 -19.83 -4.15
CA PHE A 372 6.95 -19.45 -3.90
C PHE A 372 6.08 -20.61 -3.36
N ARG A 373 6.50 -21.87 -3.49
CA ARG A 373 5.78 -23.03 -2.93
C ARG A 373 6.10 -23.29 -1.46
N GLN A 374 7.13 -22.65 -0.90
CA GLN A 374 7.46 -22.77 0.53
C GLN A 374 6.29 -22.31 1.40
N HIS A 375 5.56 -21.28 0.93
CA HIS A 375 4.39 -20.73 1.62
C HIS A 375 3.14 -20.74 0.74
N PRO A 376 1.95 -21.08 1.28
CA PRO A 376 0.68 -20.91 0.57
C PRO A 376 0.38 -19.45 0.23
N ASN A 377 -0.32 -19.21 -0.88
CA ASN A 377 -0.70 -17.85 -1.31
C ASN A 377 -1.71 -17.18 -0.37
N GLU A 378 -2.42 -17.95 0.47
CA GLU A 378 -3.34 -17.44 1.48
C GLU A 378 -2.63 -16.89 2.72
N GLU A 379 -1.38 -17.30 2.93
CA GLU A 379 -0.50 -16.91 4.03
C GLU A 379 0.43 -15.78 3.58
N PHE A 380 1.30 -16.06 2.60
CA PHE A 380 2.14 -15.07 1.93
C PHE A 380 1.42 -14.62 0.66
N ARG A 381 0.74 -13.48 0.77
CA ARG A 381 -0.29 -13.03 -0.20
C ARG A 381 0.26 -12.19 -1.34
N VAL A 382 1.47 -11.71 -1.18
CA VAL A 382 2.19 -10.92 -2.17
C VAL A 382 3.57 -11.50 -2.29
N LYS A 383 3.93 -11.85 -3.53
CA LYS A 383 5.22 -12.46 -3.85
C LYS A 383 5.78 -11.81 -5.09
N PHE A 384 7.01 -11.33 -5.00
CA PHE A 384 7.78 -10.78 -6.10
C PHE A 384 8.98 -11.68 -6.39
N ALA A 385 9.35 -11.79 -7.66
CA ALA A 385 10.64 -12.34 -8.07
C ALA A 385 11.32 -11.34 -9.00
N LEU A 386 12.52 -10.93 -8.62
CA LEU A 386 13.34 -9.91 -9.27
C LEU A 386 14.53 -10.61 -9.93
N GLN A 387 14.68 -10.45 -11.24
CA GLN A 387 15.82 -10.98 -11.97
C GLN A 387 16.76 -9.82 -12.35
N PRO A 388 17.99 -9.80 -11.83
CA PRO A 388 18.97 -8.79 -12.19
C PRO A 388 19.40 -8.93 -13.65
N ARG A 389 19.95 -7.85 -14.20
CA ARG A 389 20.63 -7.83 -15.51
C ARG A 389 21.88 -8.69 -15.52
N ASP A 390 22.52 -8.77 -14.36
CA ASP A 390 23.78 -9.45 -14.12
C ASP A 390 23.58 -10.28 -12.87
N ASN A 391 23.42 -11.60 -13.03
CA ASN A 391 23.08 -12.51 -11.92
C ASN A 391 24.21 -12.61 -10.89
N GLU A 392 25.46 -12.30 -11.27
CA GLU A 392 26.60 -12.27 -10.35
C GLU A 392 26.36 -11.29 -9.20
N ILE A 393 25.56 -10.23 -9.40
CA ILE A 393 25.21 -9.29 -8.32
C ILE A 393 24.49 -9.97 -7.14
N LEU A 394 23.87 -11.13 -7.33
CA LEU A 394 23.14 -11.81 -6.25
C LEU A 394 24.08 -12.53 -5.29
N THR A 395 25.13 -13.17 -5.82
CA THR A 395 25.88 -14.21 -5.08
C THR A 395 27.41 -14.12 -5.22
N ASP A 396 27.94 -13.30 -6.12
CA ASP A 396 29.40 -13.15 -6.28
C ASP A 396 29.99 -12.25 -5.19
N GLU A 397 30.51 -12.88 -4.14
CA GLU A 397 31.15 -12.23 -2.99
C GLU A 397 32.44 -11.47 -3.35
N ASP A 398 33.05 -11.69 -4.53
CA ASP A 398 34.23 -10.93 -4.95
C ASP A 398 33.86 -9.50 -5.42
N ARG A 399 32.56 -9.19 -5.56
CA ARG A 399 32.08 -7.87 -5.97
C ARG A 399 31.68 -7.02 -4.78
N ASP A 400 32.17 -5.78 -4.73
CA ASP A 400 31.79 -4.79 -3.70
C ASP A 400 30.29 -4.40 -3.70
N ASP A 401 29.54 -4.77 -4.74
CA ASP A 401 28.15 -4.34 -4.94
C ASP A 401 27.13 -5.49 -4.95
N ASN A 402 27.52 -6.64 -4.41
CA ASN A 402 26.69 -7.84 -4.31
C ASN A 402 25.55 -7.70 -3.28
N TYR A 403 24.50 -8.50 -3.45
CA TYR A 403 23.30 -8.43 -2.62
C TYR A 403 23.46 -9.14 -1.27
N ILE A 404 24.36 -10.11 -1.14
CA ILE A 404 24.63 -10.76 0.16
C ILE A 404 25.14 -9.70 1.16
N ASP A 405 26.14 -8.92 0.78
CA ASP A 405 26.68 -7.83 1.61
C ASP A 405 25.65 -6.73 1.82
N LEU A 406 24.95 -6.31 0.76
CA LEU A 406 23.90 -5.28 0.86
C LEU A 406 22.83 -5.65 1.90
N PHE A 407 22.33 -6.90 1.88
CA PHE A 407 21.32 -7.37 2.83
C PHE A 407 21.92 -7.59 4.22
N THR A 408 23.16 -8.07 4.32
CA THR A 408 23.85 -8.22 5.61
C THR A 408 24.02 -6.87 6.29
N ASP A 409 24.42 -5.83 5.56
CA ASP A 409 24.59 -4.46 6.07
C ASP A 409 23.25 -3.82 6.46
N VAL A 410 22.26 -3.90 5.58
CA VAL A 410 20.94 -3.29 5.83
C VAL A 410 20.24 -3.92 7.02
N PHE A 411 20.40 -5.23 7.19
CA PHE A 411 19.82 -5.99 8.29
C PHE A 411 20.85 -6.31 9.37
N GLU A 412 21.96 -5.58 9.49
CA GLU A 412 22.96 -5.81 10.54
C GLU A 412 22.30 -5.76 11.94
N SER A 413 21.38 -4.81 12.14
CA SER A 413 20.58 -4.67 13.36
C SER A 413 19.08 -4.56 13.07
N GLU A 414 18.28 -5.03 14.02
CA GLU A 414 16.83 -4.88 14.13
C GLU A 414 16.34 -3.42 14.11
N ARG A 415 17.25 -2.45 14.32
CA ARG A 415 17.02 -1.00 14.13
C ARG A 415 16.27 -0.69 12.84
N VAL A 416 16.58 -1.39 11.75
CA VAL A 416 15.98 -1.17 10.42
C VAL A 416 14.47 -1.33 10.41
N ILE A 417 13.94 -2.27 11.18
CA ILE A 417 12.50 -2.50 11.25
C ILE A 417 11.85 -1.86 12.47
N LEU A 418 12.60 -1.53 13.52
CA LEU A 418 12.11 -1.15 14.86
C LEU A 418 10.87 -0.24 14.86
N PHE A 419 10.85 0.80 14.02
CA PHE A 419 9.76 1.77 13.94
C PHE A 419 8.70 1.54 12.83
N ILE A 420 8.87 0.53 11.96
CA ILE A 420 7.91 0.20 10.88
C ILE A 420 6.63 -0.45 11.46
N PRO A 421 5.47 0.23 11.55
CA PRO A 421 4.39 -0.14 12.48
C PRO A 421 3.90 -1.59 12.38
N ASN A 422 3.70 -2.11 11.16
CA ASN A 422 3.03 -3.39 10.95
C ASN A 422 4.00 -4.55 10.69
N ILE A 423 5.26 -4.29 10.33
CA ILE A 423 6.25 -5.35 10.13
C ILE A 423 6.66 -5.90 11.49
N LYS A 424 6.54 -7.21 11.67
CA LYS A 424 6.98 -7.90 12.89
C LYS A 424 8.30 -8.62 12.68
N LYS A 425 8.45 -9.33 11.56
CA LYS A 425 9.64 -10.13 11.29
C LYS A 425 10.09 -9.96 9.85
N VAL A 426 11.40 -9.91 9.65
CA VAL A 426 12.06 -10.03 8.36
C VAL A 426 13.04 -11.20 8.42
N SER A 427 12.97 -12.11 7.46
CA SER A 427 13.91 -13.22 7.32
C SER A 427 14.58 -13.15 5.94
N ILE A 428 15.89 -13.30 5.88
CA ILE A 428 16.67 -13.30 4.64
C ILE A 428 17.33 -14.67 4.50
N PHE A 429 16.95 -15.39 3.47
CA PHE A 429 17.50 -16.69 3.10
C PHE A 429 18.48 -16.48 1.95
N ILE A 430 19.67 -17.03 2.08
CA ILE A 430 20.73 -16.95 1.06
C ILE A 430 21.04 -18.38 0.64
N ASP A 431 20.95 -18.68 -0.65
CA ASP A 431 21.23 -20.02 -1.15
C ASP A 431 22.68 -20.42 -0.82
N GLY A 432 22.86 -21.65 -0.34
CA GLY A 432 24.14 -22.14 0.19
C GLY A 432 24.45 -21.77 1.65
N GLN A 433 23.65 -20.93 2.33
CA GLN A 433 23.76 -20.69 3.76
C GLN A 433 22.71 -21.48 4.56
N ASP A 434 23.14 -22.12 5.65
CA ASP A 434 22.25 -22.98 6.46
C ASP A 434 21.28 -22.18 7.34
N GLU A 435 21.68 -21.00 7.82
CA GLU A 435 20.89 -20.17 8.75
C GLU A 435 20.51 -18.83 8.10
N PRO A 436 19.22 -18.43 8.15
CA PRO A 436 18.80 -17.14 7.63
C PRO A 436 19.16 -15.99 8.57
N ILE A 437 19.36 -14.80 8.01
CA ILE A 437 19.42 -13.56 8.80
C ILE A 437 17.99 -13.24 9.24
N VAL A 438 17.73 -13.24 10.54
CA VAL A 438 16.40 -12.96 11.09
C VAL A 438 16.42 -11.70 11.93
N ARG A 439 15.49 -10.78 11.65
CA ARG A 439 15.21 -9.62 12.50
C ARG A 439 13.74 -9.65 12.89
N GLU A 440 13.48 -9.73 14.19
CA GLU A 440 12.13 -9.72 14.74
C GLU A 440 11.99 -8.57 15.73
N LYS A 441 10.82 -7.92 15.71
CA LYS A 441 10.41 -6.96 16.72
C LYS A 441 10.00 -7.66 18.00
N ASP A 442 10.95 -8.32 18.64
CA ASP A 442 10.79 -8.78 20.01
C ASP A 442 11.80 -8.05 20.90
N ASN A 443 11.27 -7.09 21.66
CA ASN A 443 11.98 -6.03 22.38
C ASN A 443 12.62 -6.55 23.69
N LYS A 444 13.30 -7.68 23.68
CA LYS A 444 14.10 -8.08 24.85
C LYS A 444 15.26 -7.12 25.06
N ASP A 445 15.84 -6.63 23.98
CA ASP A 445 17.03 -5.78 24.00
C ASP A 445 16.72 -4.29 23.81
N TRP A 446 15.45 -3.94 23.53
CA TRP A 446 15.01 -2.56 23.33
C TRP A 446 13.98 -2.10 24.35
N CYS A 447 14.12 -0.86 24.80
CA CYS A 447 13.07 -0.10 25.46
C CYS A 447 12.51 0.90 24.45
N VAL A 448 11.36 0.57 23.85
CA VAL A 448 10.65 1.43 22.89
C VAL A 448 9.45 2.06 23.59
N SER A 449 9.27 3.37 23.45
CA SER A 449 8.09 4.06 23.97
C SER A 449 6.82 3.64 23.23
N ASP A 450 5.67 3.79 23.88
CA ASP A 450 4.40 3.85 23.17
C ASP A 450 4.38 5.07 22.21
N SER A 451 3.39 5.13 21.31
CA SER A 451 3.20 6.32 20.47
C SER A 451 2.78 7.51 21.33
N LEU A 452 3.68 8.49 21.47
CA LEU A 452 3.42 9.73 22.18
C LEU A 452 2.83 10.76 21.20
N VAL A 453 1.54 11.04 21.34
CA VAL A 453 0.77 11.85 20.38
C VAL A 453 0.55 13.26 20.92
N ASP A 454 0.76 14.25 20.07
CA ASP A 454 0.47 15.66 20.35
C ASP A 454 -0.27 16.32 19.18
N ASP A 455 -0.90 17.46 19.48
CA ASP A 455 -1.63 18.25 18.49
C ASP A 455 -0.67 19.13 17.67
N ILE A 456 -0.93 19.22 16.37
CA ILE A 456 -0.30 20.18 15.48
C ILE A 456 -1.08 21.50 15.57
N PRO A 457 -0.41 22.66 15.71
CA PRO A 457 -1.08 23.96 15.72
C PRO A 457 -2.02 24.15 14.53
N GLU A 458 -3.18 24.77 14.77
CA GLU A 458 -4.23 24.95 13.77
C GLU A 458 -3.73 25.78 12.57
N ASP A 459 -2.90 26.79 12.82
CA ASP A 459 -2.30 27.64 11.77
C ASP A 459 -1.37 26.85 10.83
N ILE A 460 -0.65 25.86 11.36
CA ILE A 460 0.19 24.98 10.55
C ILE A 460 -0.68 24.04 9.71
N THR A 461 -1.74 23.48 10.31
CA THR A 461 -2.70 22.63 9.60
C THR A 461 -3.37 23.40 8.46
N ASP A 462 -3.79 24.63 8.71
CA ASP A 462 -4.44 25.50 7.74
C ASP A 462 -3.51 25.87 6.58
N LYS A 463 -2.24 26.18 6.87
CA LYS A 463 -1.21 26.40 5.83
C LYS A 463 -0.98 25.16 4.95
N ILE A 464 -0.91 23.97 5.55
CA ILE A 464 -0.78 22.71 4.80
C ILE A 464 -1.98 22.53 3.87
N ASN A 465 -3.19 22.69 4.40
CA ASN A 465 -4.42 22.54 3.63
C ASN A 465 -4.51 23.56 2.49
N ASP A 466 -4.17 24.83 2.72
CA ASP A 466 -4.18 25.87 1.67
C ASP A 466 -3.23 25.51 0.53
N VAL A 467 -2.00 25.06 0.83
CA VAL A 467 -1.03 24.69 -0.21
C VAL A 467 -1.47 23.44 -1.00
N LEU A 468 -2.14 22.49 -0.35
CA LEU A 468 -2.62 21.26 -1.00
C LEU A 468 -3.90 21.48 -1.82
N GLU A 469 -4.76 22.42 -1.44
CA GLU A 469 -6.03 22.69 -2.13
C GLU A 469 -5.93 23.81 -3.17
N ASN A 470 -5.06 24.79 -2.96
CA ASN A 470 -4.97 26.00 -3.77
C ASN A 470 -3.71 26.00 -4.66
N PRO A 471 -3.85 25.80 -5.98
CA PRO A 471 -2.72 25.85 -6.91
C PRO A 471 -2.00 27.20 -6.94
N ASP A 472 -2.72 28.28 -6.65
CA ASP A 472 -2.24 29.68 -6.68
C ASP A 472 -1.70 30.15 -5.31
N SER A 473 -1.70 29.28 -4.29
CA SER A 473 -1.07 29.56 -2.99
C SER A 473 0.41 29.97 -3.19
N LEU A 474 0.86 30.93 -2.38
CA LEU A 474 2.28 31.31 -2.36
C LEU A 474 3.07 30.14 -1.77
N ARG A 475 3.70 29.36 -2.65
CA ARG A 475 4.60 28.26 -2.29
C ARG A 475 5.96 28.78 -1.82
N SER A 476 5.97 29.69 -0.86
CA SER A 476 7.18 30.06 -0.14
C SER A 476 7.41 29.07 1.01
N ASP A 477 8.66 28.97 1.47
CA ASP A 477 9.00 28.35 2.75
C ASP A 477 8.92 26.80 2.80
N GLY A 478 8.96 26.12 1.65
CA GLY A 478 9.19 24.67 1.54
C GLY A 478 7.95 23.78 1.64
N TYR A 479 6.76 24.37 1.82
CA TYR A 479 5.49 23.65 1.91
C TYR A 479 5.10 22.93 0.60
N GLU A 480 5.69 23.29 -0.54
CA GLU A 480 5.51 22.58 -1.82
C GLU A 480 6.01 21.13 -1.79
N LYS A 481 6.81 20.77 -0.78
CA LYS A 481 7.37 19.43 -0.59
C LYS A 481 6.45 18.54 0.26
N ILE A 482 5.39 19.10 0.86
CA ILE A 482 4.48 18.38 1.73
C ILE A 482 3.61 17.42 0.91
N PRO A 483 3.54 16.13 1.30
CA PRO A 483 2.70 15.15 0.60
C PRO A 483 1.21 15.37 0.78
N GLU A 484 0.39 14.99 -0.22
CA GLU A 484 -1.09 15.07 -0.16
C GLU A 484 -1.69 14.35 1.07
N LYS A 485 -1.03 13.31 1.62
CA LYS A 485 -1.49 12.60 2.81
C LYS A 485 -1.51 13.44 4.09
N TYR A 486 -0.80 14.58 4.11
CA TYR A 486 -0.82 15.53 5.22
C TYR A 486 -2.03 16.47 5.16
N MET A 487 -2.96 16.26 4.22
CA MET A 487 -4.25 16.94 4.25
C MET A 487 -4.95 16.69 5.59
N ASN A 488 -5.37 17.75 6.28
CA ASN A 488 -5.93 17.72 7.63
C ASN A 488 -4.98 17.09 8.68
N PHE A 489 -3.67 17.26 8.54
CA PHE A 489 -2.67 16.77 9.50
C PHE A 489 -2.71 17.57 10.81
N ARG A 490 -3.54 17.11 11.74
CA ARG A 490 -3.83 17.78 13.02
C ARG A 490 -3.04 17.22 14.21
N LYS A 491 -2.38 16.08 14.05
CA LYS A 491 -1.68 15.38 15.12
C LYS A 491 -0.41 14.74 14.58
N THR A 492 0.60 14.65 15.45
CA THR A 492 1.86 13.96 15.17
C THR A 492 2.14 12.95 16.27
N ALA A 493 2.83 11.86 15.93
CA ALA A 493 3.30 10.87 16.86
C ALA A 493 4.83 10.87 16.91
N VAL A 494 5.38 10.82 18.13
CA VAL A 494 6.81 10.63 18.39
C VAL A 494 7.00 9.31 19.12
N LYS A 495 8.04 8.57 18.76
CA LYS A 495 8.51 7.40 19.51
C LYS A 495 9.99 7.51 19.79
N PHE A 496 10.40 6.98 20.92
CA PHE A 496 11.80 6.89 21.30
C PHE A 496 12.19 5.43 21.53
N ALA A 497 13.45 5.11 21.30
CA ALA A 497 14.00 3.82 21.67
C ALA A 497 15.44 3.92 22.17
N CYS A 498 15.75 3.15 23.20
CA CYS A 498 17.12 2.91 23.64
C CYS A 498 17.36 1.41 23.84
N LYS A 499 18.63 1.00 23.91
CA LYS A 499 18.97 -0.37 24.28
C LYS A 499 18.65 -0.59 25.76
N LYS A 500 18.36 -1.82 26.15
CA LYS A 500 18.21 -2.19 27.57
C LYS A 500 18.91 -3.51 27.86
N ALA A 501 19.47 -3.60 29.05
CA ALA A 501 19.98 -4.83 29.65
C ALA A 501 19.33 -4.96 31.03
N GLU A 502 18.33 -5.83 31.13
CA GLU A 502 17.52 -6.00 32.36
C GLU A 502 16.88 -4.68 32.83
N ARG A 503 17.39 -4.11 33.93
CA ARG A 503 16.95 -2.83 34.52
C ARG A 503 17.77 -1.63 34.04
N LYS A 504 18.86 -1.83 33.31
CA LYS A 504 19.74 -0.76 32.86
C LYS A 504 19.37 -0.34 31.44
N LEU A 505 19.03 0.93 31.27
CA LEU A 505 18.93 1.54 29.94
C LEU A 505 20.33 1.90 29.44
N MET A 506 20.57 1.67 28.15
CA MET A 506 21.88 1.86 27.54
C MET A 506 21.77 2.85 26.38
N PRO A 507 22.74 3.78 26.26
CA PRO A 507 22.80 4.67 25.12
C PRO A 507 22.96 3.88 23.81
N VAL A 508 22.49 4.48 22.73
CA VAL A 508 22.57 3.95 21.39
C VAL A 508 23.64 4.73 20.64
N ASP A 509 24.76 4.07 20.33
CA ASP A 509 25.80 4.64 19.48
C ASP A 509 25.27 4.85 18.05
N ASP A 510 25.76 5.92 17.42
CA ASP A 510 25.39 6.34 16.06
C ASP A 510 23.87 6.40 15.86
N ALA A 511 23.17 6.98 16.84
CA ALA A 511 21.73 7.14 16.75
C ALA A 511 21.36 8.14 15.65
N ILE A 512 20.43 7.72 14.81
CA ILE A 512 19.88 8.52 13.71
C ILE A 512 18.38 8.71 13.91
N LEU A 513 17.85 9.75 13.28
CA LEU A 513 16.43 10.02 13.24
C LEU A 513 15.71 9.05 12.27
N TYR A 514 14.48 8.70 12.62
CA TYR A 514 13.60 7.84 11.82
C TYR A 514 12.36 8.61 11.38
N CYS A 515 12.02 8.48 10.11
CA CYS A 515 10.69 8.80 9.57
C CYS A 515 10.03 7.47 9.20
N TYR A 516 9.80 6.62 10.20
CA TYR A 516 9.47 5.19 10.14
C TYR A 516 10.59 4.28 9.61
N LEU A 517 11.42 4.81 8.72
CA LEU A 517 12.66 4.24 8.23
C LEU A 517 13.83 5.16 8.55
N PRO A 518 15.07 4.64 8.55
CA PRO A 518 16.22 5.43 8.97
C PRO A 518 16.53 6.59 8.00
N ALA A 519 16.52 7.82 8.50
CA ALA A 519 17.06 8.98 7.81
C ALA A 519 18.57 9.05 8.11
N LYS A 520 19.35 8.21 7.42
CA LYS A 520 20.77 7.90 7.74
C LYS A 520 21.68 9.11 7.96
N ARG A 521 21.38 10.26 7.37
CA ARG A 521 22.18 11.50 7.50
C ARG A 521 21.71 12.40 8.64
N ALA A 522 20.48 12.23 9.11
CA ALA A 522 19.90 12.98 10.20
C ALA A 522 20.40 12.47 11.57
N ASP A 523 21.69 12.66 11.82
CA ASP A 523 22.33 12.48 13.13
C ASP A 523 22.23 13.79 13.93
N TRP A 524 21.48 13.78 15.04
CA TRP A 524 21.36 14.92 15.96
C TRP A 524 22.32 14.83 17.16
N GLY A 525 23.05 13.72 17.31
CA GLY A 525 23.96 13.47 18.42
C GLY A 525 23.31 12.96 19.68
N PHE A 526 22.03 12.60 19.60
CA PHE A 526 21.34 11.97 20.71
C PHE A 526 21.86 10.55 20.92
N ASN A 527 21.74 10.06 22.15
CA ASN A 527 22.15 8.71 22.53
C ASN A 527 20.96 7.75 22.57
N PHE A 528 19.89 8.08 21.84
CA PHE A 528 18.66 7.30 21.71
C PHE A 528 18.10 7.48 20.31
N LEU A 529 17.34 6.50 19.83
CA LEU A 529 16.65 6.59 18.55
C LEU A 529 15.36 7.38 18.72
N MET A 530 15.03 8.18 17.72
CA MET A 530 13.80 8.96 17.67
C MET A 530 13.10 8.75 16.34
N ASN A 531 11.81 8.45 16.39
CA ASN A 531 10.94 8.33 15.23
C ASN A 531 9.86 9.41 15.25
N THR A 532 9.65 10.08 14.13
CA THR A 532 8.70 11.19 13.99
C THR A 532 7.92 11.13 12.67
N ASP A 533 6.84 11.91 12.59
CA ASP A 533 6.11 12.18 11.33
C ASP A 533 6.73 13.30 10.48
N MET A 534 8.00 13.67 10.74
CA MET A 534 8.69 14.68 9.94
C MET A 534 8.71 14.32 8.46
N VAL A 535 8.66 15.34 7.60
CA VAL A 535 8.74 15.19 6.16
C VAL A 535 10.19 14.91 5.77
N PRO A 536 10.51 13.70 5.24
CA PRO A 536 11.85 13.40 4.78
C PRO A 536 12.14 14.07 3.43
N ASN A 537 13.42 14.21 3.10
CA ASN A 537 13.85 14.78 1.83
C ASN A 537 13.48 13.89 0.62
N GLY A 538 13.80 14.35 -0.59
CA GLY A 538 13.58 13.60 -1.83
C GLY A 538 14.17 12.18 -1.84
N GLN A 539 15.36 12.01 -1.25
CA GLN A 539 16.15 10.78 -1.18
C GLN A 539 15.82 9.90 0.04
N ARG A 540 15.04 10.44 0.98
CA ARG A 540 14.61 9.83 2.25
C ARG A 540 15.74 9.45 3.21
N ASP A 541 16.93 10.01 3.00
CA ASP A 541 18.09 9.82 3.85
C ASP A 541 18.30 10.96 4.87
N ASP A 542 17.50 12.02 4.79
CA ASP A 542 17.52 13.21 5.66
C ASP A 542 16.11 13.81 5.79
N ILE A 543 15.97 14.88 6.57
CA ILE A 543 14.72 15.62 6.76
C ILE A 543 14.69 16.94 5.98
N GLU A 544 13.50 17.40 5.61
CA GLU A 544 13.31 18.72 5.00
C GLU A 544 13.40 19.84 6.06
N ASP A 545 14.00 20.96 5.69
CA ASP A 545 14.04 22.18 6.50
C ASP A 545 12.77 23.01 6.23
N ILE A 546 11.70 22.70 6.96
CA ILE A 546 10.36 23.30 6.82
C ILE A 546 9.74 23.55 8.19
N GLU A 547 8.85 24.56 8.27
CA GLU A 547 8.19 24.98 9.52
C GLU A 547 7.48 23.82 10.24
N LEU A 548 6.84 22.90 9.50
CA LEU A 548 6.23 21.71 10.08
C LEU A 548 7.24 20.83 10.85
N ASN A 549 8.43 20.61 10.29
CA ASN A 549 9.45 19.77 10.94
C ASN A 549 10.01 20.45 12.18
N HIS A 550 10.13 21.78 12.20
CA HIS A 550 10.49 22.57 13.39
C HIS A 550 9.44 22.46 14.49
N VAL A 551 8.15 22.52 14.13
CA VAL A 551 7.05 22.26 15.06
C VAL A 551 7.13 20.85 15.63
N ILE A 552 7.41 19.84 14.80
CA ILE A 552 7.56 18.45 15.25
C ILE A 552 8.79 18.30 16.16
N ALA A 553 9.89 19.04 15.92
CA ALA A 553 11.07 19.02 16.80
C ALA A 553 10.77 19.55 18.21
N ARG A 554 10.04 20.68 18.31
CA ARG A 554 9.52 21.20 19.58
C ARG A 554 8.63 20.19 20.31
N ILE A 555 7.68 19.60 19.58
CA ILE A 555 6.80 18.56 20.13
C ILE A 555 7.63 17.37 20.61
N ALA A 556 8.64 16.94 19.85
CA ALA A 556 9.51 15.84 20.26
C ALA A 556 10.27 16.16 21.56
N GLY A 557 10.73 17.39 21.77
CA GLY A 557 11.35 17.82 23.03
C GLY A 557 10.41 17.66 24.23
N LYS A 558 9.18 18.15 24.10
CA LYS A 558 8.11 17.95 25.09
C LYS A 558 7.81 16.46 25.32
N GLN A 559 7.68 15.66 24.25
CA GLN A 559 7.36 14.24 24.39
C GLN A 559 8.52 13.43 24.97
N PHE A 560 9.77 13.85 24.74
CA PHE A 560 10.93 13.24 25.38
C PHE A 560 10.89 13.41 26.91
N PHE A 561 10.47 14.59 27.41
CA PHE A 561 10.20 14.78 28.83
C PHE A 561 9.19 13.76 29.37
N TYR A 562 8.03 13.61 28.70
CA TYR A 562 7.02 12.63 29.13
C TYR A 562 7.52 11.19 29.06
N TRP A 563 8.37 10.85 28.09
CA TRP A 563 9.00 9.53 28.04
C TRP A 563 9.91 9.29 29.24
N ILE A 564 10.80 10.23 29.57
CA ILE A 564 11.67 10.15 30.75
C ILE A 564 10.83 10.02 32.03
N LYS A 565 9.78 10.84 32.18
CA LYS A 565 8.85 10.78 33.31
C LYS A 565 8.18 9.40 33.43
N GLN A 566 7.68 8.84 32.32
CA GLN A 566 7.10 7.49 32.29
C GLN A 566 8.11 6.40 32.68
N LEU A 567 9.36 6.51 32.24
CA LEU A 567 10.42 5.56 32.60
C LEU A 567 10.68 5.59 34.11
N ILE A 568 10.76 6.78 34.72
CA ILE A 568 10.94 6.96 36.17
C ILE A 568 9.73 6.39 36.93
N GLU A 569 8.52 6.78 36.55
CA GLU A 569 7.27 6.36 37.20
C GLU A 569 7.05 4.84 37.11
N SER A 570 7.59 4.20 36.07
CA SER A 570 7.49 2.75 35.90
C SER A 570 8.22 1.95 37.00
N LYS A 571 9.25 2.53 37.63
CA LYS A 571 10.17 1.88 38.59
C LYS A 571 10.87 0.62 38.05
N LYS A 572 10.78 0.38 36.73
CA LYS A 572 11.35 -0.80 36.07
C LYS A 572 12.85 -0.70 35.84
N TYR A 573 13.36 0.52 35.72
CA TYR A 573 14.74 0.79 35.33
C TYR A 573 15.48 1.60 36.40
N ASP A 574 16.80 1.54 36.35
CA ASP A 574 17.66 2.25 37.29
C ASP A 574 17.73 3.73 36.92
N LEU A 575 17.57 4.63 37.90
CA LEU A 575 17.40 6.06 37.68
C LEU A 575 18.57 6.67 36.91
N ASP A 576 19.79 6.31 37.27
CA ASP A 576 21.04 6.78 36.66
C ASP A 576 21.06 6.48 35.16
N SER A 577 20.55 5.29 34.79
CA SER A 577 20.48 4.85 33.40
C SER A 577 19.40 5.59 32.61
N ILE A 578 18.31 6.03 33.26
CA ILE A 578 17.28 6.87 32.64
C ILE A 578 17.84 8.28 32.41
N PHE A 579 18.45 8.89 33.43
CA PHE A 579 19.02 10.24 33.31
C PHE A 579 20.18 10.30 32.32
N ALA A 580 20.95 9.22 32.16
CA ALA A 580 22.00 9.12 31.15
C ALA A 580 21.48 9.17 29.70
N LEU A 581 20.17 9.03 29.46
CA LEU A 581 19.56 9.22 28.14
C LEU A 581 19.44 10.71 27.77
N ILE A 582 19.43 11.62 28.75
CA ILE A 582 19.35 13.05 28.50
C ILE A 582 20.67 13.48 27.85
N PRO A 583 20.65 14.00 26.61
CA PRO A 583 21.87 14.25 25.85
C PRO A 583 22.59 15.50 26.34
N ASP A 584 23.90 15.56 26.11
CA ASP A 584 24.64 16.81 26.17
C ASP A 584 24.26 17.66 24.95
N PHE A 585 23.29 18.55 25.14
CA PHE A 585 22.78 19.38 24.05
C PHE A 585 23.87 20.31 23.47
N ASP A 586 24.84 20.78 24.25
CA ASP A 586 25.92 21.62 23.76
C ASP A 586 26.85 20.85 22.82
N GLU A 587 27.12 19.57 23.11
CA GLU A 587 27.81 18.67 22.19
C GLU A 587 26.96 18.42 20.93
N CYS A 588 25.66 18.14 21.09
CA CYS A 588 24.73 17.90 19.99
C CYS A 588 24.73 19.07 19.00
N LYS A 589 24.61 20.31 19.50
CA LYS A 589 24.57 21.55 18.71
C LYS A 589 25.85 21.84 17.90
N LYS A 590 26.96 21.12 18.14
CA LYS A 590 28.13 21.18 17.24
C LYS A 590 27.82 20.68 15.84
N ARG A 591 26.77 19.88 15.67
CA ARG A 591 26.19 19.50 14.37
C ARG A 591 25.46 20.68 13.75
N ARG A 592 26.23 21.56 13.12
CA ARG A 592 25.76 22.87 12.62
C ARG A 592 24.52 22.81 11.72
N VAL A 593 24.35 21.71 10.97
CA VAL A 593 23.21 21.51 10.07
C VAL A 593 21.89 21.39 10.84
N TYR A 594 21.89 20.73 12.00
CA TYR A 594 20.69 20.47 12.80
C TYR A 594 20.57 21.35 14.04
N LYS A 595 21.45 22.35 14.17
CA LYS A 595 21.55 23.19 15.37
C LYS A 595 20.20 23.75 15.81
N THR A 596 19.44 24.34 14.89
CA THR A 596 18.14 24.96 15.19
C THR A 596 17.11 23.93 15.65
N PHE A 597 17.03 22.77 15.01
CA PHE A 597 16.15 21.68 15.45
C PHE A 597 16.50 21.19 16.86
N ILE A 598 17.79 21.08 17.16
CA ILE A 598 18.27 20.66 18.49
C ILE A 598 17.97 21.72 19.54
N GLU A 599 18.14 23.01 19.22
CA GLU A 599 17.77 24.13 20.11
C GLU A 599 16.27 24.12 20.42
N GLU A 600 15.41 23.97 19.41
CA GLU A 600 13.96 23.91 19.58
C GLU A 600 13.50 22.69 20.40
N PHE A 601 14.14 21.54 20.19
CA PHE A 601 13.90 20.35 21.02
C PHE A 601 14.33 20.61 22.47
N GLN A 602 15.54 21.16 22.67
CA GLN A 602 16.10 21.45 23.98
C GLN A 602 15.22 22.44 24.76
N GLU A 603 14.79 23.54 24.13
CA GLU A 603 13.98 24.58 24.76
C GLU A 603 12.66 24.04 25.31
N GLU A 604 11.94 23.22 24.54
CA GLU A 604 10.70 22.59 25.02
C GLU A 604 10.98 21.55 26.11
N PHE A 605 12.00 20.70 25.96
CA PHE A 605 12.36 19.75 27.01
C PHE A 605 12.69 20.47 28.34
N GLU A 606 13.52 21.52 28.28
CA GLU A 606 13.95 22.29 29.45
C GLU A 606 12.83 23.11 30.10
N LYS A 607 11.85 23.54 29.32
CA LYS A 607 10.64 24.18 29.85
C LYS A 607 9.85 23.21 30.73
N PHE A 608 9.62 21.98 30.25
CA PHE A 608 8.81 21.01 30.99
C PHE A 608 9.50 20.46 32.24
N ILE A 609 10.83 20.29 32.27
CA ILE A 609 11.54 19.88 33.51
C ILE A 609 11.46 20.94 34.63
N LYS A 610 11.19 22.21 34.29
CA LYS A 610 10.99 23.32 35.24
C LYS A 610 9.54 23.43 35.69
N GLU A 611 8.60 23.22 34.77
CA GLU A 611 7.16 23.38 35.01
C GLU A 611 6.50 22.14 35.63
N GLU A 612 7.02 20.94 35.34
CA GLU A 612 6.43 19.67 35.79
C GLU A 612 7.37 18.84 36.69
N PRO A 613 6.87 18.35 37.83
CA PRO A 613 7.63 17.44 38.68
C PRO A 613 7.92 16.09 37.99
N PHE A 614 9.19 15.67 38.05
CA PHE A 614 9.62 14.36 37.54
C PHE A 614 10.85 13.78 38.26
N VAL A 615 11.57 14.58 39.05
CA VAL A 615 12.72 14.10 39.83
C VAL A 615 12.22 13.43 41.12
N PRO A 616 12.48 12.13 41.34
CA PRO A 616 11.99 11.43 42.51
C PRO A 616 12.77 11.85 43.76
N CYS A 617 12.07 12.31 44.79
CA CYS A 617 12.63 12.70 46.08
C CYS A 617 12.05 11.83 47.19
N VAL A 618 12.76 11.72 48.32
CA VAL A 618 12.22 11.11 49.54
C VAL A 618 11.84 12.24 50.49
N ASP A 619 10.61 12.22 51.02
CA ASP A 619 10.20 13.18 52.03
C ASP A 619 10.61 12.76 53.45
N LYS A 620 10.26 13.58 54.45
CA LYS A 620 10.65 13.36 55.86
C LYS A 620 10.07 12.07 56.45
N ASP A 621 9.00 11.56 55.86
CA ASP A 621 8.31 10.35 56.30
C ASP A 621 8.82 9.10 55.56
N GLY A 622 9.78 9.26 54.64
CA GLY A 622 10.33 8.18 53.82
C GLY A 622 9.50 7.87 52.57
N GLU A 623 8.48 8.67 52.28
CA GLU A 623 7.61 8.48 51.12
C GLU A 623 8.20 9.13 49.87
N GLN A 624 7.99 8.47 48.73
CA GLN A 624 8.49 8.95 47.45
C GLN A 624 7.60 10.07 46.91
N THR A 625 8.18 11.24 46.71
CA THR A 625 7.55 12.42 46.09
C THR A 625 8.26 12.77 44.78
N PHE A 626 7.72 13.71 44.01
CA PHE A 626 8.35 14.23 42.79
C PHE A 626 8.44 15.74 42.86
N GLU A 627 9.54 16.31 42.37
CA GLU A 627 9.75 17.75 42.31
C GLU A 627 10.23 18.21 40.93
N CYS A 628 10.03 19.49 40.65
CA CYS A 628 10.60 20.18 39.48
C CYS A 628 12.10 20.37 39.67
N ILE A 629 12.86 20.43 38.58
CA ILE A 629 14.33 20.57 38.63
C ILE A 629 14.79 21.82 39.40
N ASP A 630 14.04 22.92 39.30
CA ASP A 630 14.31 24.19 39.98
C ASP A 630 14.12 24.14 41.50
N ASN A 631 13.57 23.03 42.03
CA ASN A 631 13.44 22.78 43.46
C ASN A 631 14.47 21.74 43.96
N ILE A 632 15.43 21.30 43.14
CA ILE A 632 16.36 20.21 43.46
C ILE A 632 17.77 20.71 43.78
N ILE A 633 18.30 20.26 44.91
CA ILE A 633 19.73 20.38 45.26
C ILE A 633 20.41 19.05 44.94
N ASN A 634 21.39 19.08 44.03
CA ASN A 634 22.25 17.94 43.74
C ASN A 634 23.52 17.99 44.60
N ASP A 635 23.64 17.06 45.56
CA ASP A 635 24.86 16.94 46.37
C ASP A 635 25.99 16.21 45.61
N MET A 636 26.75 16.98 44.85
CA MET A 636 27.94 16.48 44.13
C MET A 636 29.10 16.08 45.07
N THR A 637 29.03 16.40 46.37
CA THR A 637 30.09 16.08 47.34
C THR A 637 29.92 14.69 47.96
N GLY A 638 28.70 14.14 47.88
CA GLY A 638 28.32 12.88 48.52
C GLY A 638 28.35 12.95 50.05
N MET A 639 28.34 14.14 50.65
CA MET A 639 28.34 14.31 52.10
C MET A 639 27.03 13.79 52.71
N THR A 640 25.89 14.00 52.05
CA THR A 640 24.61 13.48 52.50
C THR A 640 24.54 11.96 52.31
N ALA A 641 24.94 11.46 51.13
CA ALA A 641 24.98 10.04 50.80
C ALA A 641 25.85 9.21 51.76
N ASN A 642 26.99 9.77 52.20
CA ASN A 642 27.91 9.11 53.12
C ASN A 642 27.57 9.34 54.61
N GLY A 643 26.45 10.01 54.92
CA GLY A 643 26.03 10.30 56.28
C GLY A 643 26.96 11.26 57.04
N VAL A 644 27.76 12.08 56.32
CA VAL A 644 28.64 13.09 56.90
C VAL A 644 27.82 14.23 57.51
N ILE A 645 26.67 14.53 56.91
CA ILE A 645 25.72 15.57 57.33
C ILE A 645 24.30 15.09 56.98
N SER A 646 23.32 15.44 57.80
CA SER A 646 21.92 15.11 57.49
C SER A 646 21.41 15.96 56.32
N ASP A 647 20.41 15.46 55.60
CA ASP A 647 19.78 16.21 54.51
C ASP A 647 19.26 17.57 55.00
N GLU A 648 18.62 17.63 56.17
CA GLU A 648 18.14 18.88 56.77
C GLU A 648 19.29 19.85 57.07
N ASP A 649 20.36 19.36 57.70
CA ASP A 649 21.52 20.19 58.03
C ASP A 649 22.25 20.66 56.77
N PHE A 650 22.28 19.86 55.70
CA PHE A 650 22.91 20.23 54.42
C PHE A 650 22.12 21.33 53.71
N ILE A 651 20.78 21.23 53.66
CA ILE A 651 19.91 22.31 53.13
C ILE A 651 20.10 23.59 53.95
N ILE A 652 20.14 23.48 55.28
CA ILE A 652 20.39 24.61 56.18
C ILE A 652 21.79 25.18 55.97
N LEU A 653 22.82 24.36 55.72
CA LEU A 653 24.17 24.85 55.49
C LEU A 653 24.26 25.70 54.21
N LEU A 654 23.44 25.39 53.22
CA LEU A 654 23.33 26.12 51.95
C LEU A 654 22.51 27.42 52.06
N CYS A 655 22.12 27.84 53.29
CA CYS A 655 21.28 28.97 53.72
C CYS A 655 21.30 30.30 52.91
N CYS A 656 20.91 30.25 51.64
CA CYS A 656 20.40 31.37 50.84
C CYS A 656 19.19 30.97 49.97
N PHE A 657 18.70 29.73 50.08
CA PHE A 657 17.59 29.21 49.27
C PHE A 657 16.28 29.12 50.07
N PRO A 658 15.11 29.38 49.46
CA PRO A 658 13.81 29.31 50.14
C PRO A 658 13.49 27.89 50.66
N ASN A 659 12.59 27.79 51.65
CA ASN A 659 12.21 26.55 52.36
C ASN A 659 11.60 25.40 51.52
N ASN A 660 11.59 25.49 50.18
CA ASN A 660 10.88 24.56 49.30
C ASN A 660 11.82 23.64 48.48
N TRP A 661 13.14 23.67 48.70
CA TRP A 661 14.07 22.82 47.97
C TRP A 661 14.18 21.42 48.61
N LYS A 662 14.31 20.38 47.77
CA LYS A 662 14.58 19.00 48.19
C LYS A 662 15.97 18.56 47.72
N ILE A 663 16.63 17.70 48.50
CA ILE A 663 17.89 17.08 48.09
C ILE A 663 17.58 15.87 47.23
N PHE A 664 18.25 15.80 46.07
CA PHE A 664 18.29 14.62 45.24
C PHE A 664 19.67 14.00 45.36
N VAL A 665 19.73 12.81 45.95
CA VAL A 665 20.94 11.97 45.99
C VAL A 665 20.72 10.82 45.01
N ILE A 666 21.57 10.75 43.99
CA ILE A 666 21.66 9.56 43.15
C ILE A 666 22.38 8.50 44.00
N TYR A 667 21.62 7.53 44.53
CA TYR A 667 22.13 6.42 45.34
C TYR A 667 22.54 5.23 44.49
#